data_AF-T4VFR0-F1
#
_entry.id   AF-T4VFR0-F1
#
_cell.length_a   1.000
_cell.length_b   1.000
_cell.length_c   1.000
_cell.angle_alpha   90.00
_cell.angle_beta   90.00
_cell.angle_gamma   90.00
#
_symmetry.space_group_name_H-M   'P 1'
#
loop_
_entity.id
_entity.type
_entity.pdbx_description
1 polymer ?
#
loop_
_entity_poly.entity_id
_entity_poly.type
_entity_poly.pdbx_seq_one_letter_code
_entity_poly.pdbx_strand_id
1 'polypeptide(L)'
;MELKSLELKKDLYWVGSLDPDLRVFDIIMYTPYGTTYNSYVLKAGKKTILFETVKAKHFDSYLARLEDLNVDLQNIDYIVVSHTEPDHAGSVEKILKLSPKAKIIASQNAVNYLKEIVNDEFEYIVVNDNDEIKIENKTLKFYSVPLLHWPDTIYTYIKEENVLVTCDSFGSHYSCEGVVNTKIDNEEHYMEALRYYYDCIMGPFKPYILKAIEKIKDLKLDIICPGHGPVLVDNPRKIVDIYEKWSRDEIIVTNKEITICYVSAYGYTGEIAENIKKGIEEHSDYNVKMYDVINHNIDEIINSITYSQGVLFGTPTINGDALKPIWDILVSLNPIVHGNKVASCFGSFGWSGEGIPNVMDRLKQLRMKTIDPLVVNFKPSEVDLYEAQLLGKKFIEKTIDANTKKEGTKKWKCVICNEVFDGEEAPDVCPVCGAKHDQFIEVIEENINYQNDTEDKFVIVGNGAAGFYAADSIRKRNKTAKIVLLSNEEELSYYRPALSDFINEEIKKEDFYIEGKDWYEKNNIEVLLGANVETIDEENKKIILDNNSSISYDKLILANGSSNFVPPINGHNLDGVYTLRNKNDLDKIKVNLEKAKNILVIGGGLLGLEAAYEMKLAQKEVTVVEAMPNLLTKQLDKDGSVVLENILKENGLNLMLGKFIDSLEGYKKVSKAMFKDGSSIDVDMVVFSIGVRPNVKIANNTNIEVNKGIVVDKYMQTASKEIYACGDVAEIDSMIWAIWPAAIDMGKVAGANACGDKIEFKAENYPVGLDVFETKVFSIGNINNIDSFITLNKKDVYKKLFFKDDVLVGAICINDLSKNVNIIRLIEEKANLNKVLSENLL
;
A
#
# COMPACT_ATOMS: atom_id res chain seq x y z
N MET A 1 -12.02 11.05 50.76
CA MET A 1 -11.68 12.24 49.94
C MET A 1 -12.99 12.85 49.49
N GLU A 2 -13.17 14.18 49.56
CA GLU A 2 -14.35 14.80 48.95
C GLU A 2 -14.34 14.49 47.44
N LEU A 3 -15.46 14.03 46.88
CA LEU A 3 -15.59 13.68 45.46
C LEU A 3 -15.78 14.94 44.62
N LYS A 4 -14.76 15.81 44.63
CA LYS A 4 -14.76 17.08 43.91
C LYS A 4 -14.06 16.97 42.57
N SER A 5 -14.57 17.72 41.61
CA SER A 5 -13.88 18.00 40.34
C SER A 5 -12.64 18.87 40.58
N LEU A 6 -11.66 18.79 39.67
CA LEU A 6 -10.44 19.60 39.74
C LEU A 6 -10.31 20.44 38.48
N GLU A 7 -10.29 21.77 38.63
CA GLU A 7 -9.97 22.66 37.51
C GLU A 7 -8.48 22.56 37.18
N LEU A 8 -8.16 22.09 35.97
CA LEU A 8 -6.80 21.96 35.46
C LEU A 8 -6.36 23.24 34.73
N LYS A 9 -7.31 23.82 33.98
CA LYS A 9 -7.17 25.06 33.23
C LYS A 9 -8.56 25.64 33.03
N LYS A 10 -8.64 26.91 32.64
CA LYS A 10 -9.93 27.56 32.35
C LYS A 10 -10.76 26.69 31.41
N ASP A 11 -11.99 26.39 31.83
CA ASP A 11 -12.97 25.56 31.11
C ASP A 11 -12.61 24.07 30.97
N LEU A 12 -11.48 23.60 31.54
CA LEU A 12 -11.01 22.21 31.48
C LEU A 12 -10.85 21.63 32.89
N TYR A 13 -11.57 20.54 33.16
CA TYR A 13 -11.66 19.94 34.48
C TYR A 13 -11.36 18.44 34.43
N TRP A 14 -10.66 17.93 35.45
CA TRP A 14 -10.57 16.51 35.72
C TRP A 14 -11.76 16.05 36.56
N VAL A 15 -12.38 14.95 36.14
CA VAL A 15 -13.57 14.35 36.76
C VAL A 15 -13.44 12.85 36.96
N GLY A 16 -12.26 12.27 36.75
CA GLY A 16 -11.99 10.83 36.82
C GLY A 16 -12.10 10.19 38.21
N SER A 17 -11.54 8.99 38.39
CA SER A 17 -11.53 8.26 39.67
C SER A 17 -10.13 7.85 40.12
N LEU A 18 -9.95 7.73 41.43
CA LEU A 18 -8.75 7.21 42.07
C LEU A 18 -8.99 5.74 42.47
N ASP A 19 -7.99 4.89 42.31
CA ASP A 19 -7.99 3.49 42.77
C ASP A 19 -6.66 3.16 43.48
N PRO A 20 -6.41 3.75 44.67
CA PRO A 20 -5.13 3.60 45.38
C PRO A 20 -4.90 2.18 45.91
N ASP A 21 -5.96 1.37 46.01
CA ASP A 21 -5.92 0.01 46.55
C ASP A 21 -5.78 -1.07 45.47
N LEU A 22 -5.77 -0.70 44.19
CA LEU A 22 -5.47 -1.65 43.12
C LEU A 22 -4.04 -2.18 43.28
N ARG A 23 -3.87 -3.51 43.20
CA ARG A 23 -2.55 -4.17 43.28
C ARG A 23 -2.23 -5.00 42.06
N VAL A 24 -3.24 -5.45 41.32
CA VAL A 24 -3.07 -6.18 40.07
C VAL A 24 -4.00 -5.58 39.03
N PHE A 25 -3.44 -5.01 37.97
CA PHE A 25 -4.15 -4.50 36.81
C PHE A 25 -4.15 -5.59 35.72
N ASP A 26 -5.30 -5.78 35.06
CA ASP A 26 -5.55 -6.81 34.04
C ASP A 26 -4.92 -8.15 34.32
N ILE A 27 -5.15 -8.63 35.56
CA ILE A 27 -4.75 -9.93 36.11
C ILE A 27 -3.24 -10.25 36.10
N ILE A 28 -2.38 -9.47 35.45
CA ILE A 28 -0.94 -9.75 35.30
C ILE A 28 -0.01 -8.62 35.73
N MET A 29 -0.45 -7.37 35.75
CA MET A 29 0.42 -6.22 36.03
C MET A 29 0.39 -5.82 37.50
N TYR A 30 1.53 -5.86 38.18
CA TYR A 30 1.60 -5.45 39.58
C TYR A 30 1.61 -3.92 39.72
N THR A 31 0.70 -3.37 40.52
CA THR A 31 0.50 -1.92 40.69
C THR A 31 0.64 -1.51 42.16
N PRO A 32 1.87 -1.47 42.72
CA PRO A 32 2.08 -1.24 44.15
C PRO A 32 1.58 0.12 44.64
N TYR A 33 1.44 1.10 43.74
CA TYR A 33 1.05 2.48 44.03
C TYR A 33 -0.39 2.81 43.59
N GLY A 34 -1.20 1.79 43.28
CA GLY A 34 -2.56 1.96 42.77
C GLY A 34 -2.61 2.60 41.38
N THR A 35 -3.78 3.09 40.97
CA THR A 35 -3.94 3.79 39.68
C THR A 35 -5.02 4.89 39.75
N THR A 36 -5.27 5.53 38.61
CA THR A 36 -6.38 6.44 38.39
C THR A 36 -7.04 6.09 37.06
N TYR A 37 -8.33 6.39 36.91
CA TYR A 37 -9.05 6.33 35.64
C TYR A 37 -9.46 7.76 35.31
N ASN A 38 -8.65 8.43 34.51
CA ASN A 38 -8.79 9.85 34.25
C ASN A 38 -9.82 10.09 33.15
N SER A 39 -10.76 10.99 33.43
CA SER A 39 -11.72 11.52 32.48
C SER A 39 -11.78 13.02 32.64
N TYR A 40 -12.08 13.73 31.56
CA TYR A 40 -11.98 15.19 31.50
C TYR A 40 -13.26 15.81 30.93
N VAL A 41 -13.62 16.98 31.45
CA VAL A 41 -14.71 17.81 30.93
C VAL A 41 -14.13 19.10 30.37
N LEU A 42 -14.46 19.39 29.12
CA LEU A 42 -14.19 20.67 28.46
C LEU A 42 -15.51 21.42 28.22
N LYS A 43 -15.60 22.64 28.73
CA LYS A 43 -16.72 23.55 28.46
C LYS A 43 -16.39 24.38 27.21
N ALA A 44 -17.08 24.07 26.11
CA ALA A 44 -16.98 24.78 24.85
C ALA A 44 -18.19 25.72 24.70
N GLY A 45 -18.11 26.88 25.35
CA GLY A 45 -19.20 27.85 25.42
C GLY A 45 -20.39 27.26 26.17
N LYS A 46 -21.49 26.95 25.46
CA LYS A 46 -22.66 26.27 26.03
C LYS A 46 -22.59 24.75 25.92
N LYS A 47 -21.64 24.23 25.14
CA LYS A 47 -21.48 22.79 24.88
C LYS A 47 -20.60 22.13 25.93
N THR A 48 -20.95 20.91 26.31
CA THR A 48 -20.13 20.07 27.20
C THR A 48 -19.53 18.92 26.40
N ILE A 49 -18.20 18.84 26.40
CA ILE A 49 -17.42 17.75 25.79
C ILE A 49 -16.80 16.93 26.91
N LEU A 50 -17.03 15.63 26.87
CA LEU A 50 -16.43 14.66 27.77
C LEU A 50 -15.31 13.91 27.05
N PHE A 51 -14.17 13.72 27.69
CA PHE A 51 -13.06 12.89 27.20
C PHE A 51 -12.93 11.66 28.08
N GLU A 52 -12.98 10.48 27.47
CA GLU A 52 -13.01 9.18 28.14
C GLU A 52 -14.15 9.05 29.17
N THR A 53 -14.29 7.86 29.73
CA THR A 53 -15.08 7.64 30.95
C THR A 53 -14.20 6.98 32.01
N VAL A 54 -14.77 6.12 32.85
CA VAL A 54 -14.02 5.35 33.85
C VAL A 54 -14.44 3.90 33.81
N LYS A 55 -13.61 3.03 34.40
CA LYS A 55 -13.93 1.63 34.64
C LYS A 55 -15.29 1.51 35.35
N ALA A 56 -16.14 0.60 34.88
CA ALA A 56 -17.55 0.51 35.29
C ALA A 56 -17.80 0.51 36.81
N LYS A 57 -16.87 -0.06 37.60
CA LYS A 57 -16.94 -0.10 39.08
C LYS A 57 -16.76 1.27 39.75
N HIS A 58 -16.19 2.24 39.05
CA HIS A 58 -15.93 3.61 39.52
C HIS A 58 -17.00 4.60 39.03
N PHE A 59 -18.08 4.13 38.43
CA PHE A 59 -19.11 5.00 37.84
C PHE A 59 -19.76 5.96 38.84
N ASP A 60 -20.03 5.52 40.08
CA ASP A 60 -20.72 6.37 41.07
C ASP A 60 -19.83 7.52 41.55
N SER A 61 -18.53 7.28 41.75
CA SER A 61 -17.58 8.33 42.15
C SER A 61 -17.30 9.31 41.01
N TYR A 62 -17.35 8.82 39.77
CA TYR A 62 -17.28 9.61 38.56
C TYR A 62 -18.51 10.51 38.38
N LEU A 63 -19.71 9.96 38.58
CA LEU A 63 -20.97 10.71 38.52
C LEU A 63 -21.02 11.85 39.54
N ALA A 64 -20.60 11.58 40.78
CA ALA A 64 -20.53 12.59 41.83
C ALA A 64 -19.62 13.79 41.47
N ARG A 65 -18.53 13.56 40.72
CA ARG A 65 -17.65 14.66 40.25
C ARG A 65 -18.24 15.44 39.09
N LEU A 66 -18.98 14.78 38.20
CA LEU A 66 -19.74 15.47 37.14
C LEU A 66 -20.82 16.38 37.76
N GLU A 67 -21.51 15.90 38.80
CA GLU A 67 -22.51 16.66 39.55
C GLU A 67 -21.91 17.84 40.32
N ASP A 68 -20.75 17.66 40.99
CA ASP A 68 -20.01 18.74 41.64
C ASP A 68 -19.64 19.87 40.65
N LEU A 69 -19.28 19.50 39.42
CA LEU A 69 -19.00 20.44 38.33
C LEU A 69 -20.28 21.04 37.69
N ASN A 70 -21.47 20.70 38.20
CA ASN A 70 -22.78 21.09 37.65
C ASN A 70 -22.92 20.72 36.15
N VAL A 71 -22.42 19.54 35.76
CA VAL A 71 -22.66 18.99 34.42
C VAL A 71 -24.11 18.50 34.34
N ASP A 72 -24.87 19.03 33.38
CA ASP A 72 -26.19 18.50 33.06
C ASP A 72 -26.04 17.19 32.28
N LEU A 73 -26.20 16.08 33.00
CA LEU A 73 -26.03 14.72 32.48
C LEU A 73 -27.02 14.36 31.37
N GLN A 74 -28.13 15.10 31.21
CA GLN A 74 -29.08 14.88 30.12
C GLN A 74 -28.69 15.62 28.82
N ASN A 75 -27.73 16.54 28.92
CA ASN A 75 -27.33 17.46 27.86
C ASN A 75 -25.80 17.47 27.67
N ILE A 76 -25.14 16.32 27.82
CA ILE A 76 -23.76 16.14 27.33
C ILE A 76 -23.82 16.10 25.81
N ASP A 77 -23.08 16.97 25.12
CA ASP A 77 -23.15 17.09 23.67
C ASP A 77 -22.23 16.10 22.95
N TYR A 78 -21.02 15.90 23.47
CA TYR A 78 -20.00 15.06 22.85
C TYR A 78 -19.26 14.21 23.87
N ILE A 79 -18.92 12.99 23.46
CA ILE A 79 -18.04 12.08 24.21
C ILE A 79 -16.91 11.69 23.26
N VAL A 80 -15.71 12.23 23.49
CA VAL A 80 -14.50 11.83 22.78
C VAL A 80 -13.99 10.55 23.42
N VAL A 81 -13.98 9.46 22.66
CA VAL A 81 -13.44 8.17 23.09
C VAL A 81 -12.15 7.94 22.33
N SER A 82 -11.03 8.16 23.00
CA SER A 82 -9.71 8.04 22.40
C SER A 82 -9.26 6.59 22.32
N HIS A 83 -9.83 5.73 23.16
CA HIS A 83 -9.49 4.31 23.26
C HIS A 83 -10.64 3.54 23.93
N THR A 84 -10.92 2.31 23.48
CA THR A 84 -12.12 1.55 23.89
C THR A 84 -11.88 0.47 24.94
N GLU A 85 -10.69 0.39 25.54
CA GLU A 85 -10.45 -0.57 26.61
C GLU A 85 -11.42 -0.33 27.81
N PRO A 86 -11.96 -1.39 28.46
CA PRO A 86 -13.06 -1.25 29.42
C PRO A 86 -12.78 -0.41 30.66
N ASP A 87 -11.54 -0.06 30.93
CA ASP A 87 -11.16 0.79 32.04
C ASP A 87 -11.25 2.30 31.74
N HIS A 88 -11.28 2.68 30.46
CA HIS A 88 -11.60 4.04 29.99
C HIS A 88 -13.00 4.12 29.41
N ALA A 89 -13.42 3.12 28.64
CA ALA A 89 -14.72 3.11 27.96
C ALA A 89 -15.83 2.36 28.72
N GLY A 90 -15.52 1.74 29.87
CA GLY A 90 -16.45 0.87 30.58
C GLY A 90 -17.70 1.55 31.15
N SER A 91 -17.77 2.88 31.12
CA SER A 91 -18.96 3.63 31.53
C SER A 91 -19.63 4.40 30.38
N VAL A 92 -19.17 4.25 29.13
CA VAL A 92 -19.75 4.93 27.96
C VAL A 92 -21.23 4.57 27.80
N GLU A 93 -21.58 3.28 27.89
CA GLU A 93 -22.97 2.81 27.82
C GLU A 93 -23.86 3.52 28.87
N LYS A 94 -23.37 3.64 30.10
CA LYS A 94 -24.12 4.28 31.20
C LYS A 94 -24.28 5.78 30.96
N ILE A 95 -23.27 6.46 30.42
CA ILE A 95 -23.38 7.89 30.07
C ILE A 95 -24.33 8.09 28.90
N LEU A 96 -24.30 7.25 27.85
CA LEU A 96 -25.25 7.33 26.74
C LEU A 96 -26.70 7.11 27.18
N LYS A 97 -26.94 6.25 28.18
CA LYS A 97 -28.28 6.10 28.78
C LYS A 97 -28.77 7.36 29.50
N LEU A 98 -27.86 8.13 30.10
CA LEU A 98 -28.19 9.40 30.76
C LEU A 98 -28.30 10.56 29.76
N SER A 99 -27.45 10.57 28.73
CA SER A 99 -27.39 11.58 27.66
C SER A 99 -27.56 10.94 26.28
N PRO A 100 -28.78 10.51 25.90
CA PRO A 100 -29.01 9.76 24.66
C PRO A 100 -28.78 10.58 23.38
N LYS A 101 -28.59 11.90 23.50
CA LYS A 101 -28.29 12.81 22.38
C LYS A 101 -26.80 13.12 22.24
N ALA A 102 -25.95 12.60 23.12
CA ALA A 102 -24.51 12.80 23.03
C ALA A 102 -23.97 12.11 21.76
N LYS A 103 -23.06 12.77 21.05
CA LYS A 103 -22.37 12.19 19.90
C LYS A 103 -21.01 11.67 20.32
N ILE A 104 -20.72 10.41 19.99
CA ILE A 104 -19.39 9.84 20.17
C ILE A 104 -18.46 10.41 19.10
N ILE A 105 -17.29 10.92 19.47
CA ILE A 105 -16.22 11.28 18.52
C ILE A 105 -15.07 10.30 18.73
N ALA A 106 -14.77 9.49 17.72
CA ALA A 106 -13.78 8.43 17.83
C ALA A 106 -13.23 8.00 16.46
N SER A 107 -12.17 7.18 16.45
CA SER A 107 -11.70 6.54 15.21
C SER A 107 -12.73 5.55 14.66
N GLN A 108 -12.61 5.16 13.39
CA GLN A 108 -13.50 4.15 12.80
C GLN A 108 -13.40 2.80 13.54
N ASN A 109 -12.20 2.41 13.98
CA ASN A 109 -11.99 1.20 14.78
C ASN A 109 -12.69 1.31 16.13
N ALA A 110 -12.54 2.43 16.84
CA ALA A 110 -13.22 2.66 18.11
C ALA A 110 -14.75 2.60 17.96
N VAL A 111 -15.32 3.19 16.90
CA VAL A 111 -16.76 3.10 16.64
C VAL A 111 -17.21 1.65 16.45
N ASN A 112 -16.43 0.85 15.72
CA ASN A 112 -16.74 -0.56 15.52
C ASN A 112 -16.70 -1.33 16.85
N TYR A 113 -15.70 -1.08 17.70
CA TYR A 113 -15.59 -1.73 19.01
C TYR A 113 -16.69 -1.27 19.97
N LEU A 114 -17.03 0.02 19.98
CA LEU A 114 -18.08 0.58 20.82
C LEU A 114 -19.46 0.02 20.49
N LYS A 115 -19.75 -0.30 19.22
CA LYS A 115 -21.01 -0.98 18.86
C LYS A 115 -21.14 -2.32 19.60
N GLU A 116 -20.05 -3.08 19.68
CA GLU A 116 -20.01 -4.36 20.40
C GLU A 116 -19.95 -4.19 21.93
N ILE A 117 -19.37 -3.10 22.44
CA ILE A 117 -19.32 -2.82 23.89
C ILE A 117 -20.68 -2.33 24.39
N VAL A 118 -21.28 -1.36 23.69
CA VAL A 118 -22.54 -0.71 24.07
C VAL A 118 -23.74 -1.60 23.75
N ASN A 119 -23.69 -2.38 22.65
CA ASN A 119 -24.79 -3.22 22.17
C ASN A 119 -26.10 -2.45 21.95
N ASP A 120 -26.01 -1.18 21.54
CA ASP A 120 -27.15 -0.30 21.26
C ASP A 120 -26.78 0.73 20.19
N GLU A 121 -27.77 1.42 19.62
CA GLU A 121 -27.55 2.50 18.65
C GLU A 121 -27.13 3.80 19.36
N PHE A 122 -26.14 4.48 18.77
CA PHE A 122 -25.71 5.80 19.22
C PHE A 122 -25.23 6.64 18.03
N GLU A 123 -25.35 7.97 18.14
CA GLU A 123 -24.80 8.87 17.14
C GLU A 123 -23.28 9.00 17.30
N TYR A 124 -22.56 9.07 16.18
CA TYR A 124 -21.11 9.19 16.20
C TYR A 124 -20.57 10.08 15.06
N ILE A 125 -19.34 10.53 15.24
CA ILE A 125 -18.52 11.26 14.28
C ILE A 125 -17.18 10.52 14.22
N VAL A 126 -16.84 10.04 13.03
CA VAL A 126 -15.55 9.40 12.77
C VAL A 126 -14.50 10.48 12.52
N VAL A 127 -13.34 10.33 13.14
CA VAL A 127 -12.18 11.21 12.93
C VAL A 127 -10.97 10.42 12.43
N ASN A 128 -10.26 11.01 11.47
CA ASN A 128 -9.03 10.50 10.87
C ASN A 128 -7.82 11.36 11.30
N ASP A 129 -6.64 10.99 10.81
CA ASP A 129 -5.41 11.73 11.11
C ASP A 129 -5.49 13.17 10.60
N ASN A 130 -5.14 14.13 11.46
CA ASN A 130 -5.20 15.58 11.20
C ASN A 130 -6.59 16.19 11.01
N ASP A 131 -7.67 15.44 11.23
CA ASP A 131 -9.01 16.02 11.22
C ASP A 131 -9.15 17.09 12.31
N GLU A 132 -9.98 18.10 12.02
CA GLU A 132 -10.28 19.18 12.96
C GLU A 132 -11.79 19.38 13.08
N ILE A 133 -12.27 19.42 14.33
CA ILE A 133 -13.66 19.72 14.65
C ILE A 133 -13.69 20.97 15.51
N LYS A 134 -14.37 22.01 15.00
CA LYS A 134 -14.66 23.21 15.77
C LYS A 134 -15.99 23.08 16.49
N ILE A 135 -15.98 23.17 17.81
CA ILE A 135 -17.16 23.14 18.68
C ILE A 135 -17.22 24.48 19.42
N GLU A 136 -18.13 25.35 18.97
CA GLU A 136 -18.26 26.74 19.45
C GLU A 136 -16.92 27.49 19.49
N ASN A 137 -16.37 27.73 20.68
CA ASN A 137 -15.13 28.47 20.92
C ASN A 137 -13.89 27.57 21.13
N LYS A 138 -14.00 26.26 20.92
CA LYS A 138 -12.90 25.29 21.03
C LYS A 138 -12.70 24.55 19.71
N THR A 139 -11.45 24.24 19.40
CA THR A 139 -11.06 23.48 18.20
C THR A 139 -10.28 22.24 18.64
N LEU A 140 -10.83 21.07 18.31
CA LEU A 140 -10.22 19.77 18.56
C LEU A 140 -9.51 19.30 17.29
N LYS A 141 -8.21 19.03 17.38
CA LYS A 141 -7.43 18.40 16.32
C LYS A 141 -7.10 16.96 16.72
N PHE A 142 -7.31 16.02 15.81
CA PHE A 142 -7.12 14.60 16.07
C PHE A 142 -5.87 14.06 15.39
N TYR A 143 -5.18 13.15 16.08
CA TYR A 143 -4.04 12.42 15.54
C TYR A 143 -4.31 10.93 15.66
N SER A 144 -4.26 10.21 14.54
CA SER A 144 -4.37 8.76 14.52
C SER A 144 -3.06 8.14 14.97
N VAL A 145 -3.10 7.38 16.07
CA VAL A 145 -1.91 6.76 16.68
C VAL A 145 -2.17 5.28 17.01
N PRO A 146 -2.53 4.46 16.01
CA PRO A 146 -2.89 3.08 16.22
C PRO A 146 -1.72 2.27 16.81
N LEU A 147 -2.07 1.21 17.54
CA LEU A 147 -1.15 0.33 18.26
C LEU A 147 -0.42 1.06 19.40
N LEU A 148 -1.02 2.09 20.00
CA LEU A 148 -0.56 2.75 21.24
C LEU A 148 -1.60 2.71 22.38
N HIS A 149 -2.15 1.56 22.74
CA HIS A 149 -1.61 0.22 22.45
C HIS A 149 -2.58 -0.66 21.64
N TRP A 150 -3.77 -0.17 21.30
CA TRP A 150 -4.76 -0.88 20.47
C TRP A 150 -4.92 -0.21 19.09
N PRO A 151 -5.53 -0.90 18.10
CA PRO A 151 -5.74 -0.35 16.76
C PRO A 151 -6.63 0.90 16.67
N ASP A 152 -7.34 1.25 17.74
CA ASP A 152 -8.33 2.33 17.76
C ASP A 152 -7.82 3.66 18.32
N THR A 153 -6.61 3.67 18.90
CA THR A 153 -6.09 4.80 19.68
C THR A 153 -5.91 6.08 18.86
N ILE A 154 -6.39 7.20 19.40
CA ILE A 154 -6.16 8.57 18.88
C ILE A 154 -5.62 9.50 19.98
N TYR A 155 -4.96 10.60 19.59
CA TYR A 155 -4.76 11.75 20.48
C TYR A 155 -5.69 12.89 20.08
N THR A 156 -6.11 13.69 21.06
CA THR A 156 -6.89 14.91 20.81
C THR A 156 -6.17 16.15 21.35
N TYR A 157 -5.86 17.09 20.46
CA TYR A 157 -5.24 18.37 20.80
C TYR A 157 -6.28 19.50 20.81
N ILE A 158 -6.41 20.18 21.96
CA ILE A 158 -7.31 21.31 22.17
C ILE A 158 -6.52 22.59 21.87
N LYS A 159 -6.71 23.18 20.70
CA LYS A 159 -5.83 24.25 20.16
C LYS A 159 -5.76 25.49 21.05
N GLU A 160 -6.90 25.99 21.50
CA GLU A 160 -6.97 27.24 22.26
C GLU A 160 -6.30 27.11 23.63
N GLU A 161 -6.25 25.90 24.18
CA GLU A 161 -5.71 25.63 25.52
C GLU A 161 -4.31 25.01 25.48
N ASN A 162 -3.76 24.66 24.31
CA ASN A 162 -2.50 23.93 24.17
C ASN A 162 -2.49 22.63 25.02
N VAL A 163 -3.59 21.90 25.04
CA VAL A 163 -3.75 20.67 25.84
C VAL A 163 -3.83 19.45 24.94
N LEU A 164 -3.11 18.38 25.30
CA LEU A 164 -3.14 17.11 24.59
C LEU A 164 -3.77 16.01 25.47
N VAL A 165 -4.84 15.40 25.00
CA VAL A 165 -5.46 14.21 25.61
C VAL A 165 -4.90 12.97 24.91
N THR A 166 -4.30 12.07 25.68
CA THR A 166 -3.47 10.98 25.13
C THR A 166 -3.92 9.58 25.53
N CYS A 167 -4.93 9.48 26.41
CA CYS A 167 -5.33 8.23 27.03
C CYS A 167 -4.09 7.49 27.59
N ASP A 168 -3.84 6.24 27.24
CA ASP A 168 -2.76 5.45 27.82
C ASP A 168 -1.36 6.04 27.66
N SER A 169 -1.11 6.77 26.57
CA SER A 169 0.23 7.30 26.29
C SER A 169 0.63 8.34 27.33
N PHE A 170 1.89 8.26 27.77
CA PHE A 170 2.50 9.10 28.82
C PHE A 170 1.84 8.94 30.21
N GLY A 171 0.97 7.93 30.38
CA GLY A 171 0.34 7.59 31.65
C GLY A 171 1.20 6.70 32.56
N SER A 172 0.67 6.40 33.74
CA SER A 172 1.28 5.45 34.69
C SER A 172 0.24 4.90 35.66
N HIS A 173 0.42 3.67 36.15
CA HIS A 173 -0.36 3.18 37.29
C HIS A 173 0.22 3.74 38.60
N TYR A 174 -0.12 4.99 38.89
CA TYR A 174 0.29 5.70 40.09
C TYR A 174 -0.84 6.58 40.60
N SER A 175 -1.39 6.26 41.77
CA SER A 175 -2.46 7.04 42.39
C SER A 175 -1.85 8.13 43.28
N CYS A 176 -2.07 9.41 42.95
CA CYS A 176 -1.60 10.54 43.77
C CYS A 176 -2.75 11.46 44.20
N GLU A 177 -2.66 11.99 45.41
CA GLU A 177 -3.61 12.98 45.91
C GLU A 177 -3.50 14.28 45.09
N GLY A 178 -4.61 14.74 44.52
CA GLY A 178 -4.64 15.91 43.64
C GLY A 178 -4.38 15.61 42.15
N VAL A 179 -4.01 14.38 41.78
CA VAL A 179 -4.00 13.86 40.39
C VAL A 179 -3.19 14.69 39.38
N VAL A 180 -2.23 15.48 39.84
CA VAL A 180 -1.35 16.28 38.98
C VAL A 180 0.10 16.02 39.35
N ASN A 181 1.01 16.12 38.38
CA ASN A 181 2.41 15.77 38.60
C ASN A 181 3.13 16.69 39.62
N THR A 182 2.63 17.91 39.84
CA THR A 182 3.13 18.81 40.91
C THR A 182 2.76 18.36 42.33
N LYS A 183 1.92 17.33 42.48
CA LYS A 183 1.49 16.74 43.75
C LYS A 183 2.02 15.33 43.99
N ILE A 184 2.93 14.86 43.14
CA ILE A 184 3.67 13.60 43.38
C ILE A 184 4.44 13.76 44.69
N ASP A 185 4.18 12.86 45.63
CA ASP A 185 4.79 12.84 46.96
C ASP A 185 6.13 12.08 46.99
N ASN A 186 6.29 11.11 46.08
CA ASN A 186 7.52 10.36 45.92
C ASN A 186 7.86 10.14 44.43
N GLU A 187 8.82 10.92 43.92
CA GLU A 187 9.29 10.87 42.53
C GLU A 187 9.89 9.50 42.17
N GLU A 188 10.56 8.81 43.09
CA GLU A 188 11.17 7.49 42.82
C GLU A 188 10.09 6.43 42.54
N HIS A 189 9.05 6.40 43.38
CA HIS A 189 7.91 5.50 43.18
C HIS A 189 7.14 5.82 41.89
N TYR A 190 6.96 7.11 41.58
CA TYR A 190 6.33 7.51 40.31
C TYR A 190 7.16 7.05 39.11
N MET A 191 8.47 7.26 39.13
CA MET A 191 9.36 6.85 38.05
C MET A 191 9.41 5.32 37.89
N GLU A 192 9.36 4.56 38.99
CA GLU A 192 9.20 3.10 38.96
C GLU A 192 7.88 2.69 38.29
N ALA A 193 6.77 3.29 38.70
CA ALA A 193 5.45 3.02 38.12
C ALA A 193 5.38 3.39 36.63
N LEU A 194 5.94 4.55 36.25
CA LEU A 194 6.02 5.03 34.88
C LEU A 194 6.84 4.08 34.01
N ARG A 195 8.00 3.64 34.52
CA ARG A 195 8.87 2.70 33.82
C ARG A 195 8.18 1.36 33.59
N TYR A 196 7.58 0.81 34.65
CA TYR A 196 6.90 -0.48 34.57
C TYR A 196 5.68 -0.43 33.64
N TYR A 197 4.89 0.66 33.71
CA TYR A 197 3.78 0.92 32.79
C TYR A 197 4.26 0.97 31.34
N TYR A 198 5.34 1.72 31.07
CA TYR A 198 5.94 1.76 29.75
C TYR A 198 6.37 0.36 29.29
N ASP A 199 7.17 -0.37 30.07
CA ASP A 199 7.71 -1.67 29.66
C ASP A 199 6.60 -2.68 29.30
N CYS A 200 5.51 -2.71 30.08
CA CYS A 200 4.41 -3.64 29.89
C CYS A 200 3.47 -3.26 28.74
N ILE A 201 3.13 -1.98 28.60
CA ILE A 201 2.07 -1.53 27.69
C ILE A 201 2.64 -0.92 26.41
N MET A 202 3.59 0.01 26.54
CA MET A 202 4.10 0.82 25.43
C MET A 202 5.39 0.25 24.81
N GLY A 203 6.17 -0.46 25.61
CA GLY A 203 7.46 -1.04 25.28
C GLY A 203 7.44 -2.04 24.12
N PRO A 204 6.36 -2.80 23.87
CA PRO A 204 6.22 -3.59 22.65
C PRO A 204 6.05 -2.74 21.38
N PHE A 205 5.63 -1.48 21.51
CA PHE A 205 5.24 -0.59 20.40
C PHE A 205 6.18 0.61 20.22
N LYS A 206 7.46 0.51 20.65
CA LYS A 206 8.46 1.61 20.57
C LYS A 206 8.48 2.36 19.22
N PRO A 207 8.46 1.68 18.05
CA PRO A 207 8.45 2.38 16.76
C PRO A 207 7.21 3.27 16.56
N TYR A 208 6.05 2.83 17.07
CA TYR A 208 4.80 3.60 17.03
C TYR A 208 4.83 4.77 18.00
N ILE A 209 5.47 4.62 19.18
CA ILE A 209 5.69 5.73 20.12
C ILE A 209 6.50 6.84 19.45
N LEU A 210 7.61 6.48 18.78
CA LEU A 210 8.44 7.47 18.07
C LEU A 210 7.67 8.19 16.95
N LYS A 211 6.84 7.46 16.18
CA LYS A 211 5.96 8.07 15.17
C LYS A 211 4.94 9.03 15.80
N ALA A 212 4.34 8.67 16.93
CA ALA A 212 3.38 9.53 17.63
C ALA A 212 4.04 10.78 18.21
N ILE A 213 5.25 10.65 18.77
CA ILE A 213 6.04 11.79 19.28
C ILE A 213 6.38 12.75 18.14
N GLU A 214 6.77 12.24 16.97
CA GLU A 214 7.04 13.04 15.78
C GLU A 214 5.82 13.87 15.35
N LYS A 215 4.60 13.29 15.40
CA LYS A 215 3.35 14.01 15.07
C LYS A 215 3.06 15.19 16.00
N ILE A 216 3.49 15.11 17.26
CA ILE A 216 3.22 16.13 18.27
C ILE A 216 4.41 17.04 18.56
N LYS A 217 5.55 16.88 17.89
CA LYS A 217 6.82 17.57 18.23
C LYS A 217 6.71 19.09 18.17
N ASP A 218 5.97 19.61 17.18
CA ASP A 218 5.85 21.05 16.92
C ASP A 218 4.68 21.68 17.71
N LEU A 219 3.93 20.86 18.47
CA LEU A 219 2.85 21.36 19.31
C LEU A 219 3.41 22.01 20.57
N LYS A 220 2.95 23.23 20.83
CA LYS A 220 3.07 23.82 22.16
C LYS A 220 2.17 23.02 23.11
N LEU A 221 2.73 22.46 24.18
CA LEU A 221 1.94 21.75 25.20
C LEU A 221 2.07 22.44 26.55
N ASP A 222 0.94 22.95 27.02
CA ASP A 222 0.81 23.47 28.37
C ASP A 222 0.41 22.35 29.35
N ILE A 223 -0.42 21.38 28.91
CA ILE A 223 -0.87 20.22 29.72
C ILE A 223 -0.95 18.96 28.85
N ILE A 224 -0.55 17.80 29.40
CA ILE A 224 -0.90 16.47 28.85
C ILE A 224 -1.86 15.76 29.83
N CYS A 225 -2.96 15.25 29.28
CA CYS A 225 -4.06 14.59 29.96
C CYS A 225 -4.07 13.08 29.63
N PRO A 226 -3.32 12.24 30.38
CA PRO A 226 -3.32 10.79 30.19
C PRO A 226 -4.55 10.13 30.81
N GLY A 227 -4.87 8.90 30.42
CA GLY A 227 -5.94 8.06 30.98
C GLY A 227 -5.60 7.49 32.37
N HIS A 228 -4.31 7.39 32.69
CA HIS A 228 -3.83 6.89 33.97
C HIS A 228 -2.76 7.77 34.60
N GLY A 229 -2.78 7.85 35.92
CA GLY A 229 -1.75 8.51 36.71
C GLY A 229 -1.93 10.03 36.79
N PRO A 230 -0.88 10.75 37.25
CA PRO A 230 -0.92 12.20 37.36
C PRO A 230 -1.06 12.89 35.99
N VAL A 231 -1.94 13.89 35.93
CA VAL A 231 -2.02 14.85 34.82
C VAL A 231 -0.74 15.69 34.79
N LEU A 232 -0.17 15.86 33.60
CA LEU A 232 1.11 16.54 33.43
C LEU A 232 0.87 18.03 33.21
N VAL A 233 0.85 18.81 34.31
CA VAL A 233 0.57 20.26 34.30
C VAL A 233 1.83 21.11 34.42
N ASP A 234 2.93 20.53 34.89
CA ASP A 234 4.25 21.16 34.95
C ASP A 234 5.26 20.39 34.09
N ASN A 235 5.97 21.10 33.21
CA ASN A 235 6.91 20.55 32.24
C ASN A 235 6.45 19.23 31.57
N PRO A 236 5.27 19.20 30.90
CA PRO A 236 4.71 17.97 30.35
C PRO A 236 5.62 17.25 29.34
N ARG A 237 6.51 18.00 28.68
CA ARG A 237 7.49 17.42 27.73
C ARG A 237 8.52 16.51 28.37
N LYS A 238 8.81 16.66 29.67
CA LYS A 238 9.73 15.76 30.41
C LYS A 238 9.35 14.28 30.22
N ILE A 239 8.07 13.93 30.33
CA ILE A 239 7.63 12.54 30.19
C ILE A 239 7.69 12.07 28.74
N VAL A 240 7.37 12.96 27.78
CA VAL A 240 7.50 12.68 26.35
C VAL A 240 8.96 12.37 25.99
N ASP A 241 9.90 13.19 26.48
CA ASP A 241 11.35 13.01 26.24
C ASP A 241 11.87 11.71 26.89
N ILE A 242 11.34 11.33 28.06
CA ILE A 242 11.67 10.06 28.72
C ILE A 242 11.17 8.88 27.87
N TYR A 243 9.92 8.94 27.38
CA TYR A 243 9.37 7.92 26.48
C TYR A 243 10.15 7.84 25.18
N GLU A 244 10.52 8.98 24.59
CA GLU A 244 11.36 9.03 23.39
C GLU A 244 12.71 8.38 23.66
N LYS A 245 13.35 8.73 24.77
CA LYS A 245 14.64 8.16 25.17
C LYS A 245 14.56 6.64 25.35
N TRP A 246 13.62 6.14 26.15
CA TRP A 246 13.39 4.69 26.29
C TRP A 246 13.06 4.04 24.95
N SER A 247 12.33 4.72 24.08
CA SER A 247 11.97 4.21 22.77
C SER A 247 13.15 4.19 21.79
N ARG A 248 14.12 5.12 21.89
CA ARG A 248 15.30 5.21 21.03
C ARG A 248 16.46 4.34 21.53
N ASP A 249 16.77 4.44 22.81
CA ASP A 249 17.92 3.78 23.44
C ASP A 249 17.71 2.27 23.55
N GLU A 250 16.44 1.83 23.60
CA GLU A 250 16.05 0.43 23.77
C GLU A 250 15.29 -0.12 22.56
N ILE A 251 15.45 0.51 21.38
CA ILE A 251 15.16 -0.18 20.12
C ILE A 251 16.08 -1.39 20.11
N ILE A 252 15.49 -2.58 20.03
CA ILE A 252 16.24 -3.82 19.89
C ILE A 252 16.91 -3.78 18.52
N VAL A 253 18.16 -3.30 18.49
CA VAL A 253 19.04 -3.45 17.34
C VAL A 253 19.60 -4.85 17.44
N THR A 254 19.18 -5.72 16.52
CA THR A 254 19.71 -7.07 16.47
C THR A 254 21.19 -7.02 16.06
N ASN A 255 22.03 -7.75 16.77
CA ASN A 255 23.42 -7.92 16.45
C ASN A 255 23.59 -8.96 15.33
N LYS A 256 24.76 -8.95 14.69
CA LYS A 256 25.21 -9.97 13.75
C LYS A 256 25.53 -11.28 14.48
N GLU A 257 24.50 -11.83 15.10
CA GLU A 257 24.55 -12.96 16.03
C GLU A 257 23.48 -13.99 15.68
N ILE A 258 23.82 -15.26 15.85
CA ILE A 258 22.89 -16.38 15.81
C ILE A 258 22.85 -17.02 17.19
N THR A 259 21.66 -17.24 17.73
CA THR A 259 21.48 -18.00 18.98
C THR A 259 21.09 -19.44 18.66
N ILE A 260 21.86 -20.43 19.11
CA ILE A 260 21.48 -21.84 19.09
C ILE A 260 21.20 -22.24 20.54
N CYS A 261 19.98 -22.67 20.84
CA CYS A 261 19.65 -23.21 22.16
C CYS A 261 19.15 -24.65 22.02
N TYR A 262 19.70 -25.56 22.81
CA TYR A 262 19.36 -26.98 22.69
C TYR A 262 19.30 -27.67 24.06
N VAL A 263 18.58 -28.79 24.09
CA VAL A 263 18.65 -29.79 25.16
C VAL A 263 18.99 -31.14 24.54
N SER A 264 19.71 -32.00 25.26
CA SER A 264 20.11 -33.30 24.73
C SER A 264 20.09 -34.36 25.83
N ALA A 265 19.31 -35.43 25.63
CA ALA A 265 19.22 -36.52 26.61
C ALA A 265 20.42 -37.48 26.56
N TYR A 266 20.88 -37.80 25.35
CA TYR A 266 21.95 -38.79 25.10
C TYR A 266 23.15 -38.21 24.33
N GLY A 267 23.26 -36.88 24.22
CA GLY A 267 24.34 -36.21 23.49
C GLY A 267 24.04 -35.95 22.01
N TYR A 268 23.19 -36.75 21.36
CA TYR A 268 22.93 -36.67 19.91
C TYR A 268 22.45 -35.32 19.40
N THR A 269 21.48 -34.69 20.08
CA THR A 269 21.01 -33.35 19.67
C THR A 269 22.10 -32.29 19.85
N GLY A 270 22.98 -32.44 20.85
CA GLY A 270 24.15 -31.57 21.01
C GLY A 270 25.19 -31.76 19.90
N GLU A 271 25.41 -33.00 19.46
CA GLU A 271 26.31 -33.30 18.34
C GLU A 271 25.83 -32.68 17.01
N ILE A 272 24.50 -32.66 16.79
CA ILE A 272 23.87 -31.96 15.67
C ILE A 272 24.06 -30.44 15.81
N ALA A 273 23.84 -29.87 17.01
CA ALA A 273 24.00 -28.43 17.28
C ALA A 273 25.41 -27.94 16.93
N GLU A 274 26.44 -28.69 17.33
CA GLU A 274 27.85 -28.36 17.03
C GLU A 274 28.15 -28.35 15.53
N ASN A 275 27.53 -29.25 14.76
CA ASN A 275 27.73 -29.28 13.31
C ASN A 275 26.95 -28.19 12.58
N ILE A 276 25.76 -27.82 13.05
CA ILE A 276 25.05 -26.62 12.57
C ILE A 276 25.90 -25.37 12.82
N LYS A 277 26.47 -25.23 14.02
CA LYS A 277 27.36 -24.12 14.38
C LYS A 277 28.53 -24.01 13.41
N LYS A 278 29.24 -25.12 13.15
CA LYS A 278 30.33 -25.15 12.16
C LYS A 278 29.87 -24.67 10.78
N GLY A 279 28.72 -25.14 10.31
CA GLY A 279 28.16 -24.72 9.03
C GLY A 279 27.92 -23.21 8.93
N ILE A 280 27.46 -22.57 10.01
CA ILE A 280 27.26 -21.12 10.07
C ILE A 280 28.60 -20.36 10.09
N GLU A 281 29.54 -20.79 10.94
CA GLU A 281 30.85 -20.14 11.12
C GLU A 281 31.75 -20.26 9.89
N GLU A 282 31.65 -21.35 9.12
CA GLU A 282 32.41 -21.52 7.87
C GLU A 282 31.91 -20.60 6.73
N HIS A 283 30.67 -20.14 6.80
CA HIS A 283 30.00 -19.40 5.71
C HIS A 283 29.65 -17.96 6.08
N SER A 284 30.06 -17.49 7.26
CA SER A 284 29.79 -16.12 7.70
C SER A 284 30.73 -15.67 8.83
N ASP A 285 30.72 -14.37 9.08
CA ASP A 285 31.34 -13.71 10.23
C ASP A 285 30.32 -13.43 11.37
N TYR A 286 29.18 -14.13 11.40
CA TYR A 286 28.23 -14.01 12.50
C TYR A 286 28.78 -14.65 13.77
N ASN A 287 28.57 -13.99 14.91
CA ASN A 287 28.89 -14.58 16.20
C ASN A 287 27.80 -15.59 16.61
N VAL A 288 28.16 -16.87 16.75
CA VAL A 288 27.23 -17.94 17.09
C VAL A 288 27.29 -18.24 18.60
N LYS A 289 26.24 -17.85 19.32
CA LYS A 289 26.08 -18.16 20.74
C LYS A 289 25.30 -19.45 20.89
N MET A 290 25.90 -20.44 21.53
CA MET A 290 25.29 -21.75 21.71
C MET A 290 25.06 -22.05 23.19
N TYR A 291 23.81 -22.39 23.53
CA TYR A 291 23.35 -22.60 24.89
C TYR A 291 22.78 -24.02 25.06
N ASP A 292 23.34 -24.77 26.00
CA ASP A 292 22.65 -25.92 26.59
C ASP A 292 21.67 -25.40 27.63
N VAL A 293 20.37 -25.53 27.36
CA VAL A 293 19.30 -24.95 28.20
C VAL A 293 19.22 -25.55 29.60
N ILE A 294 19.89 -26.69 29.85
CA ILE A 294 20.00 -27.28 31.20
C ILE A 294 21.09 -26.58 32.01
N ASN A 295 22.13 -26.09 31.35
CA ASN A 295 23.35 -25.60 31.98
C ASN A 295 23.47 -24.06 31.96
N HIS A 296 22.54 -23.35 31.30
CA HIS A 296 22.53 -21.90 31.18
C HIS A 296 21.27 -21.28 31.78
N ASN A 297 21.35 -20.02 32.20
CA ASN A 297 20.22 -19.29 32.76
C ASN A 297 19.21 -18.92 31.65
N ILE A 298 17.92 -19.12 31.91
CA ILE A 298 16.86 -18.90 30.90
C ILE A 298 16.75 -17.44 30.46
N ASP A 299 16.94 -16.48 31.37
CA ASP A 299 16.86 -15.05 31.08
C ASP A 299 18.03 -14.64 30.16
N GLU A 300 19.22 -15.22 30.37
CA GLU A 300 20.37 -15.02 29.48
C GLU A 300 20.08 -15.50 28.06
N ILE A 301 19.44 -16.67 27.92
CA ILE A 301 19.07 -17.25 26.63
C ILE A 301 18.02 -16.37 25.93
N ILE A 302 16.95 -15.99 26.64
CA ILE A 302 15.90 -15.11 26.10
C ILE A 302 16.52 -13.78 25.66
N ASN A 303 17.45 -13.23 26.44
CA ASN A 303 18.14 -12.01 26.09
C ASN A 303 19.00 -12.19 24.82
N SER A 304 19.73 -13.31 24.70
CA SER A 304 20.47 -13.64 23.47
C SER A 304 19.54 -13.77 22.25
N ILE A 305 18.39 -14.41 22.39
CA ILE A 305 17.38 -14.54 21.32
C ILE A 305 16.84 -13.16 20.91
N THR A 306 16.62 -12.28 21.89
CA THR A 306 16.12 -10.92 21.67
C THR A 306 17.05 -10.15 20.74
N TYR A 307 18.37 -10.23 20.96
CA TYR A 307 19.36 -9.50 20.17
C TYR A 307 19.91 -10.26 18.96
N SER A 308 19.64 -11.55 18.77
CA SER A 308 20.13 -12.29 17.60
C SER A 308 19.29 -12.07 16.35
N GLN A 309 19.92 -12.12 15.17
CA GLN A 309 19.24 -12.01 13.87
C GLN A 309 18.58 -13.33 13.42
N GLY A 310 19.05 -14.44 13.97
CA GLY A 310 18.43 -15.75 13.82
C GLY A 310 18.52 -16.59 15.10
N VAL A 311 17.64 -17.58 15.22
CA VAL A 311 17.60 -18.51 16.34
C VAL A 311 17.33 -19.96 15.89
N LEU A 312 18.06 -20.94 16.44
CA LEU A 312 17.78 -22.36 16.26
C LEU A 312 17.45 -23.04 17.60
N PHE A 313 16.47 -23.92 17.59
CA PHE A 313 16.03 -24.70 18.75
C PHE A 313 16.34 -26.18 18.56
N GLY A 314 17.06 -26.78 19.50
CA GLY A 314 17.42 -28.20 19.51
C GLY A 314 16.65 -28.97 20.57
N THR A 315 15.85 -29.97 20.18
CA THR A 315 15.14 -30.84 21.13
C THR A 315 15.09 -32.29 20.66
N PRO A 316 15.33 -33.29 21.54
CA PRO A 316 14.90 -34.64 21.26
C PRO A 316 13.38 -34.75 21.44
N THR A 317 12.84 -35.92 21.10
CA THR A 317 11.45 -36.26 21.42
C THR A 317 11.40 -37.21 22.61
N ILE A 318 10.66 -36.82 23.66
CA ILE A 318 10.37 -37.67 24.82
C ILE A 318 8.86 -37.61 25.08
N ASN A 319 8.23 -38.78 25.19
CA ASN A 319 6.78 -38.90 25.39
C ASN A 319 5.93 -38.15 24.33
N GLY A 320 6.41 -38.10 23.08
CA GLY A 320 5.70 -37.49 21.96
C GLY A 320 5.74 -35.96 21.92
N ASP A 321 6.69 -35.33 22.61
CA ASP A 321 6.81 -33.87 22.61
C ASP A 321 8.26 -33.39 22.76
N ALA A 322 8.47 -32.09 22.55
CA ALA A 322 9.68 -31.37 22.90
C ALA A 322 9.84 -31.31 24.41
N LEU A 323 11.08 -31.22 24.88
CA LEU A 323 11.35 -31.23 26.31
C LEU A 323 10.96 -29.89 26.94
N LYS A 324 10.42 -29.95 28.17
CA LYS A 324 9.97 -28.78 28.94
C LYS A 324 10.92 -27.57 28.92
N PRO A 325 12.26 -27.71 29.07
CA PRO A 325 13.16 -26.56 29.02
C PRO A 325 13.12 -25.76 27.72
N ILE A 326 12.85 -26.41 26.57
CA ILE A 326 12.66 -25.72 25.29
C ILE A 326 11.30 -25.02 25.26
N TRP A 327 10.27 -25.65 25.81
CA TRP A 327 8.95 -25.02 25.96
C TRP A 327 8.97 -23.78 26.86
N ASP A 328 9.70 -23.83 27.98
CA ASP A 328 9.83 -22.70 28.90
C ASP A 328 10.39 -21.46 28.18
N ILE A 329 11.35 -21.64 27.27
CA ILE A 329 11.86 -20.57 26.41
C ILE A 329 10.78 -20.12 25.42
N LEU A 330 10.21 -21.04 24.64
CA LEU A 330 9.26 -20.73 23.57
C LEU A 330 7.95 -20.05 24.03
N VAL A 331 7.51 -20.34 25.27
CA VAL A 331 6.35 -19.70 25.89
C VAL A 331 6.67 -18.27 26.33
N SER A 332 7.92 -18.00 26.68
CA SER A 332 8.40 -16.67 27.08
C SER A 332 8.63 -15.71 25.90
N LEU A 333 8.64 -16.23 24.67
CA LEU A 333 8.75 -15.42 23.45
C LEU A 333 7.37 -14.90 23.00
N ASN A 334 7.36 -13.69 22.43
CA ASN A 334 6.17 -13.07 21.85
C ASN A 334 6.40 -12.65 20.38
N PRO A 335 5.34 -12.58 19.54
CA PRO A 335 5.45 -12.30 18.11
C PRO A 335 5.85 -10.87 17.77
N ILE A 336 5.61 -9.90 18.67
CA ILE A 336 5.93 -8.49 18.42
C ILE A 336 7.45 -8.29 18.45
N VAL A 337 8.12 -8.88 19.46
CA VAL A 337 9.57 -8.75 19.65
C VAL A 337 10.36 -9.72 18.77
N HIS A 338 9.86 -10.95 18.59
CA HIS A 338 10.66 -12.04 18.01
C HIS A 338 10.24 -12.44 16.59
N GLY A 339 9.08 -11.97 16.11
CA GLY A 339 8.45 -12.56 14.93
C GLY A 339 9.19 -12.37 13.62
N ASN A 340 10.04 -11.37 13.43
CA ASN A 340 10.71 -11.21 12.12
C ASN A 340 12.04 -11.98 11.98
N LYS A 341 12.46 -12.69 13.03
CA LYS A 341 13.73 -13.42 13.06
C LYS A 341 13.66 -14.68 12.20
N VAL A 342 14.80 -15.07 11.62
CA VAL A 342 14.94 -16.36 10.95
C VAL A 342 15.04 -17.45 12.01
N ALA A 343 14.26 -18.51 11.88
CA ALA A 343 14.20 -19.56 12.89
C ALA A 343 14.12 -20.97 12.29
N SER A 344 14.64 -21.96 13.02
CA SER A 344 14.47 -23.37 12.67
C SER A 344 14.60 -24.25 13.92
N CYS A 345 14.25 -25.52 13.76
CA CYS A 345 14.35 -26.53 14.79
C CYS A 345 15.20 -27.71 14.30
N PHE A 346 15.88 -28.39 15.21
CA PHE A 346 16.59 -29.62 14.91
C PHE A 346 16.52 -30.59 16.08
N GLY A 347 16.80 -31.87 15.86
CA GLY A 347 16.86 -32.83 16.96
C GLY A 347 16.91 -34.29 16.57
N SER A 348 17.17 -35.11 17.59
CA SER A 348 17.22 -36.58 17.47
C SER A 348 16.01 -37.24 18.13
N PHE A 349 15.47 -38.31 17.54
CA PHE A 349 14.36 -39.08 18.13
C PHE A 349 14.62 -40.59 18.11
N GLY A 350 13.77 -41.39 18.75
CA GLY A 350 13.87 -42.86 18.76
C GLY A 350 12.94 -43.55 17.79
N TRP A 351 11.64 -43.63 18.13
CA TRP A 351 10.62 -44.31 17.31
C TRP A 351 9.55 -43.36 16.74
N SER A 352 9.38 -42.17 17.34
CA SER A 352 8.52 -41.09 16.85
C SER A 352 9.14 -39.72 17.22
N GLY A 353 9.00 -38.72 16.35
CA GLY A 353 9.78 -37.48 16.35
C GLY A 353 8.98 -36.19 16.53
N GLU A 354 7.84 -36.25 17.21
CA GLU A 354 6.84 -35.17 17.33
C GLU A 354 7.37 -33.88 17.96
N GLY A 355 8.43 -33.92 18.77
CA GLY A 355 8.95 -32.72 19.43
C GLY A 355 9.42 -31.64 18.45
N ILE A 356 10.01 -32.03 17.32
CA ILE A 356 10.50 -31.09 16.32
C ILE A 356 9.34 -30.36 15.59
N PRO A 357 8.33 -31.04 15.00
CA PRO A 357 7.21 -30.35 14.37
C PRO A 357 6.40 -29.50 15.36
N ASN A 358 6.26 -29.92 16.62
CA ASN A 358 5.59 -29.09 17.64
C ASN A 358 6.31 -27.75 17.86
N VAL A 359 7.64 -27.76 17.93
CA VAL A 359 8.44 -26.53 18.00
C VAL A 359 8.25 -25.70 16.73
N MET A 360 8.33 -26.32 15.55
CA MET A 360 8.16 -25.61 14.27
C MET A 360 6.81 -24.89 14.16
N ASP A 361 5.73 -25.50 14.64
CA ASP A 361 4.41 -24.87 14.65
C ASP A 361 4.34 -23.70 15.63
N ARG A 362 5.01 -23.81 16.79
CA ARG A 362 5.15 -22.67 17.71
C ARG A 362 5.95 -21.53 17.09
N LEU A 363 7.02 -21.80 16.33
CA LEU A 363 7.78 -20.76 15.64
C LEU A 363 6.91 -20.00 14.62
N LYS A 364 6.03 -20.70 13.89
CA LYS A 364 5.05 -20.06 12.98
C LYS A 364 4.05 -19.19 13.74
N GLN A 365 3.55 -19.65 14.90
CA GLN A 365 2.65 -18.84 15.75
C GLN A 365 3.33 -17.57 16.27
N LEU A 366 4.65 -17.63 16.52
CA LEU A 366 5.47 -16.47 16.86
C LEU A 366 5.75 -15.57 15.65
N ARG A 367 5.26 -15.90 14.45
CA ARG A 367 5.42 -15.19 13.18
C ARG A 367 6.84 -15.25 12.58
N MET A 368 7.72 -16.11 13.10
CA MET A 368 9.13 -16.26 12.66
C MET A 368 9.25 -16.74 11.21
N LYS A 369 10.35 -16.33 10.55
CA LYS A 369 10.71 -16.78 9.20
C LYS A 369 11.36 -18.16 9.28
N THR A 370 10.54 -19.21 9.15
CA THR A 370 10.99 -20.59 9.40
C THR A 370 11.77 -21.20 8.23
N ILE A 371 12.80 -21.99 8.56
CA ILE A 371 13.53 -22.88 7.63
C ILE A 371 13.24 -24.33 8.01
N ASP A 372 13.14 -25.21 7.01
CA ASP A 372 12.90 -26.64 7.21
C ASP A 372 13.80 -27.24 8.30
N PRO A 373 13.24 -28.02 9.24
CA PRO A 373 13.99 -28.56 10.35
C PRO A 373 14.88 -29.74 9.94
N LEU A 374 15.86 -30.07 10.78
CA LEU A 374 16.65 -31.31 10.66
C LEU A 374 16.24 -32.33 11.72
N VAL A 375 15.79 -33.49 11.29
CA VAL A 375 15.34 -34.57 12.18
C VAL A 375 16.20 -35.81 11.95
N VAL A 376 16.82 -36.31 13.01
CA VAL A 376 17.74 -37.47 12.96
C VAL A 376 17.19 -38.61 13.80
N ASN A 377 17.23 -39.83 13.28
CA ASN A 377 16.84 -41.02 14.03
C ASN A 377 18.04 -41.59 14.83
N PHE A 378 17.89 -41.70 16.15
CA PHE A 378 18.93 -42.10 17.10
C PHE A 378 20.22 -41.28 16.97
N LYS A 379 21.35 -41.96 16.80
CA LYS A 379 22.68 -41.36 16.76
C LYS A 379 22.93 -40.82 15.35
N PRO A 380 23.38 -39.56 15.19
CA PRO A 380 23.72 -39.04 13.88
C PRO A 380 24.86 -39.82 13.24
N SER A 381 24.69 -40.18 11.97
CA SER A 381 25.74 -40.70 11.10
C SER A 381 26.60 -39.57 10.55
N GLU A 382 27.72 -39.88 9.91
CA GLU A 382 28.55 -38.87 9.22
C GLU A 382 27.76 -38.08 8.16
N VAL A 383 26.78 -38.74 7.51
CA VAL A 383 25.87 -38.07 6.56
C VAL A 383 24.96 -37.09 7.28
N ASP A 384 24.37 -37.48 8.42
CA ASP A 384 23.49 -36.59 9.20
C ASP A 384 24.25 -35.37 9.74
N LEU A 385 25.52 -35.56 10.13
CA LEU A 385 26.39 -34.46 10.57
C LEU A 385 26.76 -33.52 9.42
N TYR A 386 26.91 -34.03 8.21
CA TYR A 386 27.08 -33.19 7.02
C TYR A 386 25.80 -32.42 6.67
N GLU A 387 24.64 -33.05 6.75
CA GLU A 387 23.33 -32.37 6.59
C GLU A 387 23.13 -31.28 7.65
N ALA A 388 23.61 -31.48 8.88
CA ALA A 388 23.62 -30.45 9.92
C ALA A 388 24.47 -29.23 9.53
N GLN A 389 25.64 -29.43 8.92
CA GLN A 389 26.47 -28.33 8.40
C GLN A 389 25.77 -27.60 7.24
N LEU A 390 25.12 -28.34 6.33
CA LEU A 390 24.35 -27.76 5.24
C LEU A 390 23.15 -26.94 5.74
N LEU A 391 22.46 -27.41 6.78
CA LEU A 391 21.42 -26.62 7.45
C LEU A 391 22.02 -25.32 8.00
N GLY A 392 23.17 -25.37 8.68
CA GLY A 392 23.88 -24.18 9.16
C GLY A 392 24.16 -23.16 8.04
N LYS A 393 24.66 -23.63 6.90
CA LYS A 393 24.88 -22.81 5.70
C LYS A 393 23.57 -22.18 5.18
N LYS A 394 22.53 -22.99 4.94
CA LYS A 394 21.21 -22.51 4.45
C LYS A 394 20.61 -21.48 5.41
N PHE A 395 20.78 -21.72 6.72
CA PHE A 395 20.27 -20.85 7.77
C PHE A 395 20.91 -19.47 7.72
N ILE A 396 22.24 -19.41 7.57
CA ILE A 396 22.93 -18.14 7.57
C ILE A 396 22.73 -17.34 6.28
N GLU A 397 22.70 -18.00 5.12
CA GLU A 397 22.35 -17.38 3.84
C GLU A 397 20.97 -16.69 3.92
N LYS A 398 19.98 -17.39 4.50
CA LYS A 398 18.64 -16.83 4.68
C LYS A 398 18.60 -15.70 5.71
N THR A 399 19.41 -15.79 6.76
CA THR A 399 19.50 -14.74 7.78
C THR A 399 20.12 -13.47 7.20
N ILE A 400 21.16 -13.58 6.37
CA ILE A 400 21.76 -12.45 5.65
C ILE A 400 20.74 -11.82 4.69
N ASP A 401 20.06 -12.63 3.87
CA ASP A 401 18.98 -12.18 2.97
C ASP A 401 17.89 -11.41 3.72
N ALA A 402 17.45 -11.94 4.87
CA ALA A 402 16.41 -11.34 5.68
C ALA A 402 16.81 -10.02 6.39
N ASN A 403 18.10 -9.78 6.62
CA ASN A 403 18.63 -8.64 7.38
C ASN A 403 19.44 -7.64 6.54
N THR A 404 19.63 -7.90 5.26
CA THR A 404 20.18 -6.91 4.34
C THR A 404 19.14 -5.80 4.18
N LYS A 405 19.48 -4.57 4.60
CA LYS A 405 18.59 -3.41 4.57
C LYS A 405 17.91 -3.29 3.19
N LYS A 406 16.60 -3.47 3.16
CA LYS A 406 15.74 -2.84 2.17
C LYS A 406 15.40 -1.46 2.73
N GLU A 407 16.21 -0.46 2.40
CA GLU A 407 15.79 0.93 2.60
C GLU A 407 14.73 1.24 1.55
N GLY A 408 13.50 1.47 2.02
CA GLY A 408 12.36 1.84 1.20
C GLY A 408 11.06 1.66 1.97
N THR A 409 10.12 2.57 1.79
CA THR A 409 8.69 2.25 1.92
C THR A 409 8.44 0.94 1.17
N LYS A 410 7.69 0.00 1.76
CA LYS A 410 7.26 -1.18 1.01
C LYS A 410 6.66 -0.72 -0.31
N LYS A 411 6.99 -1.43 -1.38
CA LYS A 411 6.52 -1.11 -2.71
C LYS A 411 5.51 -2.14 -3.13
N TRP A 412 4.39 -1.70 -3.68
CA TRP A 412 3.30 -2.56 -4.11
C TRP A 412 3.14 -2.41 -5.60
N LYS A 413 3.44 -3.47 -6.35
CA LYS A 413 3.22 -3.51 -7.79
C LYS A 413 1.80 -3.97 -8.06
N CYS A 414 1.01 -3.13 -8.73
CA CYS A 414 -0.27 -3.56 -9.27
C CYS A 414 -0.02 -4.62 -10.35
N VAL A 415 -0.60 -5.81 -10.20
CA VAL A 415 -0.41 -6.91 -11.17
C VAL A 415 -1.16 -6.68 -12.48
N ILE A 416 -1.95 -5.61 -12.58
CA ILE A 416 -2.72 -5.27 -13.79
C ILE A 416 -1.98 -4.23 -14.64
N CYS A 417 -1.56 -3.11 -14.04
CA CYS A 417 -0.92 -2.01 -14.79
C CYS A 417 0.60 -1.91 -14.62
N ASN A 418 1.22 -2.77 -13.78
CA ASN A 418 2.63 -2.73 -13.38
C ASN A 418 3.09 -1.44 -12.67
N GLU A 419 2.17 -0.52 -12.35
CA GLU A 419 2.48 0.66 -11.56
C GLU A 419 2.90 0.23 -10.14
N VAL A 420 3.94 0.88 -9.63
CA VAL A 420 4.49 0.59 -8.31
C VAL A 420 4.18 1.76 -7.39
N PHE A 421 3.55 1.46 -6.26
CA PHE A 421 3.16 2.44 -5.26
C PHE A 421 4.00 2.27 -4.00
N ASP A 422 4.40 3.38 -3.40
CA ASP A 422 5.04 3.41 -2.10
C ASP A 422 3.98 3.38 -0.98
N GLY A 423 4.13 2.49 0.00
CA GLY A 423 3.21 2.41 1.14
C GLY A 423 3.46 1.18 2.02
N GLU A 424 3.19 1.26 3.32
CA GLU A 424 3.31 0.09 4.22
C GLU A 424 2.34 -1.05 3.85
N GLU A 425 1.21 -0.71 3.24
CA GLU A 425 0.16 -1.61 2.76
C GLU A 425 -0.16 -1.33 1.28
N ALA A 426 -0.72 -2.32 0.57
CA ALA A 426 -1.14 -2.12 -0.81
C ALA A 426 -2.27 -1.08 -0.88
N PRO A 427 -2.32 -0.25 -1.93
CA PRO A 427 -3.45 0.66 -2.15
C PRO A 427 -4.79 -0.10 -2.16
N ASP A 428 -5.85 0.52 -1.64
CA ASP A 428 -7.20 -0.05 -1.68
C ASP A 428 -7.68 -0.25 -3.13
N VAL A 429 -7.38 0.74 -3.97
CA VAL A 429 -7.67 0.76 -5.41
C VAL A 429 -6.48 1.37 -6.15
N CYS A 430 -6.09 0.78 -7.27
CA CYS A 430 -5.06 1.32 -8.15
C CYS A 430 -5.60 2.54 -8.91
N PRO A 431 -4.99 3.74 -8.78
CA PRO A 431 -5.44 4.95 -9.48
C PRO A 431 -5.24 4.90 -11.01
N VAL A 432 -4.48 3.91 -11.52
CA VAL A 432 -4.24 3.77 -12.97
C VAL A 432 -5.32 2.96 -13.67
N CYS A 433 -5.81 1.90 -13.02
CA CYS A 433 -6.63 0.88 -13.68
C CYS A 433 -7.76 0.31 -12.81
N GLY A 434 -7.99 0.85 -11.61
CA GLY A 434 -9.07 0.41 -10.72
C GLY A 434 -8.85 -0.95 -10.03
N ALA A 435 -7.66 -1.56 -10.14
CA ALA A 435 -7.36 -2.84 -9.50
C ALA A 435 -7.47 -2.75 -7.96
N LYS A 436 -8.05 -3.76 -7.32
CA LYS A 436 -8.27 -3.79 -5.86
C LYS A 436 -7.02 -4.23 -5.08
N HIS A 437 -7.03 -4.01 -3.77
CA HIS A 437 -5.95 -4.37 -2.84
C HIS A 437 -5.37 -5.79 -3.01
N ASP A 438 -6.20 -6.79 -3.31
CA ASP A 438 -5.78 -8.19 -3.53
C ASP A 438 -5.07 -8.43 -4.87
N GLN A 439 -5.01 -7.42 -5.73
CA GLN A 439 -4.35 -7.42 -7.03
C GLN A 439 -3.01 -6.67 -7.00
N PHE A 440 -2.41 -6.55 -5.82
CA PHE A 440 -1.07 -6.02 -5.63
C PHE A 440 -0.14 -7.11 -5.10
N ILE A 441 1.13 -7.04 -5.51
CA ILE A 441 2.20 -7.85 -4.93
C ILE A 441 3.24 -6.94 -4.32
N GLU A 442 3.71 -7.28 -3.13
CA GLU A 442 4.85 -6.60 -2.52
C GLU A 442 6.07 -6.85 -3.41
N VAL A 443 6.65 -5.77 -3.94
CA VAL A 443 7.89 -5.80 -4.69
C VAL A 443 9.01 -5.18 -3.88
N ILE A 444 10.18 -5.76 -4.04
CA ILE A 444 11.40 -5.26 -3.44
C ILE A 444 11.96 -4.25 -4.42
N GLU A 445 12.32 -3.06 -3.94
CA GLU A 445 13.05 -2.11 -4.77
C GLU A 445 14.34 -2.79 -5.27
N GLU A 446 14.48 -2.91 -6.59
CA GLU A 446 15.68 -3.46 -7.19
C GLU A 446 16.86 -2.55 -6.84
N ASN A 447 17.89 -3.13 -6.22
CA ASN A 447 19.14 -2.41 -5.97
C ASN A 447 19.82 -2.14 -7.32
N ILE A 448 19.65 -0.91 -7.83
CA ILE A 448 20.35 -0.43 -9.02
C ILE A 448 21.81 -0.20 -8.64
N ASN A 449 22.67 -1.16 -8.95
CA ASN A 449 24.09 -1.11 -8.63
C ASN A 449 24.92 -0.31 -9.66
N TYR A 450 24.31 0.10 -10.77
CA TYR A 450 24.96 0.89 -11.81
C TYR A 450 24.80 2.39 -11.53
N GLN A 451 25.93 3.10 -11.48
CA GLN A 451 25.97 4.55 -11.34
C GLN A 451 27.01 5.14 -12.30
N ASN A 452 26.64 6.21 -12.99
CA ASN A 452 27.47 6.96 -13.92
C ASN A 452 27.13 8.45 -13.81
N ASP A 453 27.74 9.12 -12.84
CA ASP A 453 27.51 10.54 -12.56
C ASP A 453 28.32 11.41 -13.52
N THR A 454 27.68 11.80 -14.62
CA THR A 454 28.19 12.76 -15.61
C THR A 454 27.38 14.06 -15.57
N GLU A 455 27.93 15.14 -16.14
CA GLU A 455 27.23 16.41 -16.33
C GLU A 455 26.43 16.44 -17.65
N ASP A 456 26.17 15.26 -18.24
CA ASP A 456 25.48 15.14 -19.52
C ASP A 456 24.08 15.75 -19.42
N LYS A 457 23.66 16.37 -20.52
CA LYS A 457 22.32 16.92 -20.69
C LYS A 457 21.41 15.93 -21.40
N PHE A 458 20.50 15.35 -20.65
CA PHE A 458 19.44 14.48 -21.14
C PHE A 458 18.21 15.31 -21.50
N VAL A 459 17.77 15.22 -22.76
CA VAL A 459 16.53 15.84 -23.22
C VAL A 459 15.53 14.74 -23.53
N ILE A 460 14.36 14.82 -22.92
CA ILE A 460 13.28 13.85 -23.07
C ILE A 460 12.09 14.58 -23.71
N VAL A 461 11.67 14.14 -24.89
CA VAL A 461 10.52 14.72 -25.60
C VAL A 461 9.31 13.86 -25.32
N GLY A 462 8.39 14.35 -24.50
CA GLY A 462 7.16 13.66 -24.10
C GLY A 462 7.09 13.43 -22.60
N ASN A 463 5.96 13.81 -21.98
CA ASN A 463 5.75 13.81 -20.54
C ASN A 463 4.74 12.74 -20.05
N GLY A 464 4.44 11.74 -20.88
CA GLY A 464 3.65 10.57 -20.46
C GLY A 464 4.46 9.56 -19.64
N ALA A 465 3.88 8.39 -19.33
CA ALA A 465 4.54 7.34 -18.54
C ALA A 465 5.97 7.04 -18.99
N ALA A 466 6.20 6.83 -20.29
CA ALA A 466 7.52 6.50 -20.82
C ALA A 466 8.57 7.61 -20.56
N GLY A 467 8.19 8.88 -20.70
CA GLY A 467 9.09 10.00 -20.45
C GLY A 467 9.38 10.21 -18.97
N PHE A 468 8.35 10.10 -18.13
CA PHE A 468 8.48 10.15 -16.67
C PHE A 468 9.43 9.06 -16.16
N TYR A 469 9.18 7.80 -16.55
CA TYR A 469 10.00 6.67 -16.11
C TYR A 469 11.40 6.66 -16.71
N ALA A 470 11.61 7.28 -17.88
CA ALA A 470 12.95 7.55 -18.39
C ALA A 470 13.70 8.55 -17.52
N ALA A 471 13.05 9.65 -17.11
CA ALA A 471 13.64 10.65 -16.22
C ALA A 471 14.00 10.07 -14.85
N ASP A 472 13.08 9.31 -14.24
CA ASP A 472 13.31 8.58 -12.99
C ASP A 472 14.49 7.60 -13.12
N SER A 473 14.51 6.79 -14.18
CA SER A 473 15.58 5.83 -14.43
C SER A 473 16.96 6.49 -14.64
N ILE A 474 17.00 7.64 -15.32
CA ILE A 474 18.22 8.46 -15.45
C ILE A 474 18.67 8.93 -14.07
N ARG A 475 17.79 9.56 -13.28
CA ARG A 475 18.17 10.13 -11.98
C ARG A 475 18.61 9.06 -10.97
N LYS A 476 18.09 7.84 -11.09
CA LYS A 476 18.55 6.70 -10.29
C LYS A 476 20.01 6.31 -10.59
N ARG A 477 20.47 6.48 -11.82
CA ARG A 477 21.82 6.11 -12.30
C ARG A 477 22.81 7.26 -12.43
N ASN A 478 22.32 8.49 -12.54
CA ASN A 478 23.14 9.68 -12.69
C ASN A 478 22.59 10.82 -11.81
N LYS A 479 23.29 11.10 -10.71
CA LYS A 479 22.91 12.10 -9.70
C LYS A 479 23.24 13.53 -10.11
N THR A 480 24.14 13.72 -11.07
CA THR A 480 24.65 15.04 -11.49
C THR A 480 24.05 15.53 -12.81
N ALA A 481 23.47 14.65 -13.62
CA ALA A 481 22.90 14.97 -14.93
C ALA A 481 21.89 16.12 -14.90
N LYS A 482 21.87 16.87 -16.00
CA LYS A 482 20.80 17.82 -16.30
C LYS A 482 19.72 17.11 -17.10
N ILE A 483 18.50 17.06 -16.57
CA ILE A 483 17.37 16.39 -17.22
C ILE A 483 16.36 17.47 -17.60
N VAL A 484 16.02 17.55 -18.89
CA VAL A 484 14.98 18.44 -19.43
C VAL A 484 13.88 17.59 -20.03
N LEU A 485 12.67 17.67 -19.48
CA LEU A 485 11.49 16.93 -19.90
C LEU A 485 10.51 17.89 -20.57
N LEU A 486 10.22 17.67 -21.86
CA LEU A 486 9.32 18.52 -22.64
C LEU A 486 7.94 17.88 -22.78
N SER A 487 6.91 18.70 -22.65
CA SER A 487 5.51 18.33 -22.88
C SER A 487 4.88 19.32 -23.85
N ASN A 488 4.12 18.82 -24.82
CA ASN A 488 3.22 19.66 -25.61
C ASN A 488 1.88 19.95 -24.89
N GLU A 489 1.66 19.37 -23.72
CA GLU A 489 0.51 19.63 -22.85
C GLU A 489 0.92 20.60 -21.72
N GLU A 490 -0.07 21.31 -21.17
CA GLU A 490 0.09 22.24 -20.03
C GLU A 490 0.04 21.52 -18.66
N GLU A 491 0.21 20.20 -18.65
CA GLU A 491 0.03 19.34 -17.47
C GLU A 491 1.30 18.53 -17.16
N LEU A 492 1.54 18.29 -15.86
CA LEU A 492 2.54 17.33 -15.38
C LEU A 492 2.15 15.89 -15.78
N SER A 493 3.04 14.91 -15.55
CA SER A 493 2.73 13.52 -15.89
C SER A 493 1.52 13.04 -15.09
N TYR A 494 0.52 12.48 -15.77
CA TYR A 494 -0.72 11.96 -15.17
C TYR A 494 -1.06 10.57 -15.70
N TYR A 495 -1.92 9.87 -14.97
CA TYR A 495 -2.44 8.55 -15.33
C TYR A 495 -3.41 8.64 -16.51
N ARG A 496 -2.86 8.71 -17.73
CA ARG A 496 -3.65 8.89 -18.97
C ARG A 496 -4.78 7.85 -19.16
N PRO A 497 -4.63 6.56 -18.79
CA PRO A 497 -5.73 5.60 -18.87
C PRO A 497 -6.95 6.00 -18.02
N ALA A 498 -6.74 6.67 -16.88
CA ALA A 498 -7.82 7.11 -15.99
C ALA A 498 -8.64 8.29 -16.54
N LEU A 499 -8.29 8.85 -17.72
CA LEU A 499 -9.07 9.93 -18.34
C LEU A 499 -10.52 9.54 -18.63
N SER A 500 -10.81 8.26 -18.88
CA SER A 500 -12.19 7.77 -19.07
C SER A 500 -13.02 8.03 -17.82
N ASP A 501 -12.52 7.62 -16.65
CA ASP A 501 -13.21 7.69 -15.36
C ASP A 501 -13.62 9.14 -15.01
N PHE A 502 -12.79 10.11 -15.40
CA PHE A 502 -13.07 11.53 -15.17
C PHE A 502 -14.08 12.15 -16.15
N ILE A 503 -14.67 11.40 -17.09
CA ILE A 503 -15.74 11.90 -17.97
C ILE A 503 -16.95 12.35 -17.15
N ASN A 504 -17.32 11.60 -16.12
CA ASN A 504 -18.45 11.91 -15.25
C ASN A 504 -18.01 12.34 -13.84
N GLU A 505 -16.76 12.09 -13.44
CA GLU A 505 -16.23 12.46 -12.13
C GLU A 505 -15.39 13.76 -12.14
N GLU A 506 -15.16 14.32 -10.95
CA GLU A 506 -14.23 15.43 -10.76
C GLU A 506 -12.81 14.93 -10.53
N ILE A 507 -11.83 15.62 -11.13
CA ILE A 507 -10.42 15.26 -10.98
C ILE A 507 -9.96 15.64 -9.57
N LYS A 508 -9.62 14.64 -8.75
CA LYS A 508 -8.92 14.82 -7.48
C LYS A 508 -7.42 14.88 -7.74
N LYS A 509 -6.74 15.89 -7.19
CA LYS A 509 -5.31 16.11 -7.45
C LYS A 509 -4.41 14.95 -7.03
N GLU A 510 -4.75 14.28 -5.93
CA GLU A 510 -3.96 13.18 -5.36
C GLU A 510 -3.93 11.93 -6.26
N ASP A 511 -4.99 11.68 -7.04
CA ASP A 511 -5.15 10.45 -7.83
C ASP A 511 -4.90 10.64 -9.33
N PHE A 512 -4.61 11.87 -9.77
CA PHE A 512 -4.49 12.20 -11.19
C PHE A 512 -3.04 12.18 -11.69
N TYR A 513 -2.14 12.84 -10.96
CA TYR A 513 -0.73 12.96 -11.34
C TYR A 513 0.06 11.72 -10.90
N ILE A 514 1.04 11.30 -11.70
CA ILE A 514 1.98 10.23 -11.31
C ILE A 514 2.79 10.68 -10.08
N GLU A 515 3.25 11.94 -10.12
CA GLU A 515 3.98 12.58 -9.03
C GLU A 515 3.66 14.07 -8.95
N GLY A 516 3.79 14.63 -7.75
CA GLY A 516 3.65 16.07 -7.51
C GLY A 516 4.84 16.89 -8.03
N LYS A 517 4.66 18.22 -8.12
CA LYS A 517 5.72 19.16 -8.56
C LYS A 517 7.02 19.01 -7.74
N ASP A 518 6.88 18.75 -6.45
CA ASP A 518 8.01 18.60 -5.51
C ASP A 518 8.95 17.44 -5.90
N TRP A 519 8.43 16.39 -6.54
CA TRP A 519 9.25 15.27 -7.01
C TRP A 519 10.24 15.72 -8.10
N TYR A 520 9.77 16.51 -9.07
CA TYR A 520 10.62 17.01 -10.16
C TYR A 520 11.69 17.97 -9.62
N GLU A 521 11.33 18.84 -8.67
CA GLU A 521 12.25 19.78 -8.02
C GLU A 521 13.32 19.01 -7.21
N LYS A 522 12.91 18.05 -6.39
CA LYS A 522 13.82 17.20 -5.59
C LYS A 522 14.77 16.39 -6.46
N ASN A 523 14.31 15.95 -7.63
CA ASN A 523 15.11 15.20 -8.59
C ASN A 523 15.83 16.09 -9.61
N ASN A 524 15.81 17.42 -9.46
CA ASN A 524 16.46 18.37 -10.38
C ASN A 524 16.12 18.06 -11.86
N ILE A 525 14.84 17.93 -12.15
CA ILE A 525 14.29 17.73 -13.50
C ILE A 525 13.60 19.03 -13.91
N GLU A 526 14.08 19.64 -14.99
CA GLU A 526 13.45 20.81 -15.60
C GLU A 526 12.30 20.34 -16.49
N VAL A 527 11.06 20.75 -16.18
CA VAL A 527 9.88 20.40 -16.98
C VAL A 527 9.43 21.62 -17.78
N LEU A 528 9.38 21.48 -19.10
CA LEU A 528 8.92 22.51 -20.03
C LEU A 528 7.57 22.10 -20.61
N LEU A 529 6.50 22.69 -20.08
CA LEU A 529 5.11 22.48 -20.51
C LEU A 529 4.74 23.39 -21.68
N GLY A 530 3.75 22.98 -22.47
CA GLY A 530 3.29 23.72 -23.66
C GLY A 530 4.33 23.86 -24.78
N ALA A 531 5.40 23.07 -24.77
CA ALA A 531 6.50 23.14 -25.72
C ALA A 531 6.37 22.07 -26.82
N ASN A 532 6.20 22.48 -28.09
CA ASN A 532 6.21 21.56 -29.23
C ASN A 532 7.60 21.48 -29.86
N VAL A 533 8.08 20.27 -30.10
CA VAL A 533 9.31 20.03 -30.87
C VAL A 533 8.95 19.83 -32.34
N GLU A 534 9.52 20.67 -33.20
CA GLU A 534 9.26 20.66 -34.65
C GLU A 534 10.20 19.68 -35.38
N THR A 535 11.50 19.75 -35.08
CA THR A 535 12.52 18.91 -35.75
C THR A 535 13.73 18.67 -34.85
N ILE A 536 14.52 17.65 -35.21
CA ILE A 536 15.80 17.31 -34.59
C ILE A 536 16.93 17.71 -35.55
N ASP A 537 17.93 18.42 -35.05
CA ASP A 537 19.21 18.67 -35.72
C ASP A 537 20.25 17.72 -35.11
N GLU A 538 20.41 16.55 -35.74
CA GLU A 538 21.31 15.50 -35.25
C GLU A 538 22.79 15.89 -35.34
N GLU A 539 23.17 16.65 -36.37
CA GLU A 539 24.56 17.06 -36.59
C GLU A 539 25.05 17.96 -35.47
N ASN A 540 24.22 18.93 -35.06
CA ASN A 540 24.55 19.86 -33.98
C ASN A 540 24.03 19.43 -32.61
N LYS A 541 23.39 18.25 -32.51
CA LYS A 541 22.74 17.70 -31.31
C LYS A 541 21.79 18.68 -30.63
N LYS A 542 20.80 19.17 -31.38
CA LYS A 542 19.78 20.10 -30.88
C LYS A 542 18.39 19.66 -31.29
N ILE A 543 17.40 19.97 -30.46
CA ILE A 543 16.00 19.99 -30.86
C ILE A 543 15.57 21.44 -31.13
N ILE A 544 14.70 21.63 -32.12
CA ILE A 544 14.15 22.93 -32.50
C ILE A 544 12.66 22.93 -32.13
N LEU A 545 12.24 23.95 -31.38
CA LEU A 545 10.87 24.14 -30.96
C LEU A 545 10.07 24.97 -31.98
N ASP A 546 8.74 24.88 -31.94
CA ASP A 546 7.81 25.64 -32.79
C ASP A 546 7.96 27.17 -32.70
N ASN A 547 8.50 27.67 -31.60
CA ASN A 547 8.84 29.09 -31.40
C ASN A 547 10.23 29.49 -31.93
N ASN A 548 10.91 28.60 -32.69
CA ASN A 548 12.28 28.72 -33.20
C ASN A 548 13.39 28.75 -32.14
N SER A 549 13.08 28.54 -30.85
CA SER A 549 14.13 28.31 -29.87
C SER A 549 14.72 26.90 -30.02
N SER A 550 15.92 26.67 -29.48
CA SER A 550 16.59 25.38 -29.58
C SER A 550 17.17 24.94 -28.24
N ILE A 551 17.19 23.63 -28.03
CA ILE A 551 17.74 23.00 -26.82
C ILE A 551 18.78 21.98 -27.25
N SER A 552 20.02 22.17 -26.82
CA SER A 552 21.09 21.17 -27.02
C SER A 552 20.92 19.96 -26.11
N TYR A 553 21.39 18.80 -26.56
CA TYR A 553 21.40 17.56 -25.81
C TYR A 553 22.72 16.80 -25.97
N ASP A 554 23.10 16.04 -24.96
CA ASP A 554 24.12 15.00 -25.08
C ASP A 554 23.46 13.65 -25.40
N LYS A 555 22.29 13.42 -24.79
CA LYS A 555 21.40 12.27 -25.01
C LYS A 555 19.97 12.75 -25.26
N LEU A 556 19.30 12.19 -26.26
CA LEU A 556 17.90 12.50 -26.59
C LEU A 556 17.04 11.25 -26.42
N ILE A 557 15.92 11.37 -25.73
CA ILE A 557 14.91 10.29 -25.59
C ILE A 557 13.59 10.77 -26.19
N LEU A 558 13.12 10.08 -27.22
CA LEU A 558 11.84 10.32 -27.87
C LEU A 558 10.76 9.48 -27.19
N ALA A 559 9.95 10.14 -26.36
CA ALA A 559 8.84 9.57 -25.59
C ALA A 559 7.52 10.28 -25.91
N ASN A 560 7.41 10.90 -27.09
CA ASN A 560 6.32 11.79 -27.49
C ASN A 560 5.04 11.04 -27.91
N GLY A 561 5.01 9.73 -27.65
CA GLY A 561 3.83 8.89 -27.66
C GLY A 561 3.11 8.79 -29.01
N SER A 562 1.80 8.73 -28.93
CA SER A 562 0.89 8.51 -30.07
C SER A 562 -0.32 9.42 -30.00
N SER A 563 -0.96 9.64 -31.16
CA SER A 563 -2.23 10.38 -31.31
C SER A 563 -3.38 9.43 -31.63
N ASN A 564 -4.60 9.78 -31.23
CA ASN A 564 -5.79 8.99 -31.58
C ASN A 564 -5.95 8.91 -33.10
N PHE A 565 -6.27 7.72 -33.60
CA PHE A 565 -6.58 7.52 -35.01
C PHE A 565 -8.00 7.98 -35.29
N VAL A 566 -8.13 9.01 -36.13
CA VAL A 566 -9.41 9.45 -36.68
C VAL A 566 -9.49 8.97 -38.13
N PRO A 567 -10.54 8.22 -38.51
CA PRO A 567 -10.66 7.71 -39.86
C PRO A 567 -10.98 8.86 -40.82
N PRO A 568 -10.47 8.85 -42.07
CA PRO A 568 -10.66 9.94 -43.03
C PRO A 568 -12.05 9.90 -43.68
N ILE A 569 -13.10 9.97 -42.86
CA ILE A 569 -14.50 9.98 -43.32
C ILE A 569 -15.04 11.41 -43.40
N ASN A 570 -16.08 11.63 -44.20
CA ASN A 570 -16.74 12.93 -44.23
C ASN A 570 -17.35 13.26 -42.85
N GLY A 571 -17.22 14.51 -42.41
CA GLY A 571 -17.76 15.00 -41.14
C GLY A 571 -16.94 14.70 -39.88
N HIS A 572 -15.74 14.12 -39.98
CA HIS A 572 -14.90 13.82 -38.81
C HIS A 572 -14.42 15.06 -38.01
N ASN A 573 -14.51 16.26 -38.59
CA ASN A 573 -14.14 17.53 -37.95
C ASN A 573 -15.35 18.41 -37.58
N LEU A 574 -16.57 17.86 -37.61
CA LEU A 574 -17.76 18.60 -37.17
C LEU A 574 -17.69 18.89 -35.66
N ASP A 575 -18.34 19.97 -35.23
CA ASP A 575 -18.58 20.18 -33.81
C ASP A 575 -19.40 19.00 -33.24
N GLY A 576 -19.16 18.64 -31.98
CA GLY A 576 -19.73 17.43 -31.38
C GLY A 576 -18.98 16.13 -31.70
N VAL A 577 -17.87 16.16 -32.45
CA VAL A 577 -17.03 14.98 -32.73
C VAL A 577 -15.72 15.08 -31.96
N TYR A 578 -15.46 14.12 -31.09
CA TYR A 578 -14.33 14.13 -30.16
C TYR A 578 -13.52 12.84 -30.24
N THR A 579 -12.34 12.90 -29.64
CA THR A 579 -11.55 11.74 -29.23
C THR A 579 -11.20 11.94 -27.76
N LEU A 580 -10.69 10.93 -27.06
CA LEU A 580 -10.18 11.08 -25.70
C LEU A 580 -8.72 10.64 -25.67
N ARG A 581 -7.77 11.59 -25.67
CA ARG A 581 -6.34 11.28 -25.53
C ARG A 581 -5.69 12.03 -24.38
N ASN A 582 -6.06 13.29 -24.19
CA ASN A 582 -5.45 14.19 -23.22
C ASN A 582 -6.51 14.91 -22.38
N LYS A 583 -6.07 15.66 -21.37
CA LYS A 583 -6.97 16.42 -20.50
C LYS A 583 -7.83 17.45 -21.27
N ASN A 584 -7.29 18.11 -22.29
CA ASN A 584 -8.05 19.06 -23.09
C ASN A 584 -9.19 18.39 -23.88
N ASP A 585 -8.99 17.16 -24.34
CA ASP A 585 -10.05 16.35 -24.94
C ASP A 585 -11.14 16.02 -23.91
N LEU A 586 -10.74 15.61 -22.70
CA LEU A 586 -11.64 15.35 -21.59
C LEU A 586 -12.48 16.59 -21.24
N ASP A 587 -11.84 17.75 -21.08
CA ASP A 587 -12.52 19.00 -20.76
C ASP A 587 -13.59 19.35 -21.82
N LYS A 588 -13.27 19.16 -23.11
CA LYS A 588 -14.23 19.33 -24.22
C LYS A 588 -15.38 18.34 -24.15
N ILE A 589 -15.10 17.08 -23.83
CA ILE A 589 -16.12 16.03 -23.65
C ILE A 589 -17.05 16.41 -22.50
N LYS A 590 -16.54 16.76 -21.31
CA LYS A 590 -17.35 17.13 -20.14
C LYS A 590 -18.31 18.28 -20.44
N VAL A 591 -17.82 19.37 -21.04
CA VAL A 591 -18.63 20.55 -21.38
C VAL A 591 -19.77 20.22 -22.35
N ASN A 592 -19.56 19.27 -23.26
CA ASN A 592 -20.56 18.91 -24.27
C ASN A 592 -21.46 17.75 -23.84
N LEU A 593 -21.00 16.91 -22.92
CA LEU A 593 -21.75 15.80 -22.35
C LEU A 593 -23.05 16.27 -21.69
N GLU A 594 -23.00 17.39 -20.95
CA GLU A 594 -24.20 17.98 -20.31
C GLU A 594 -25.33 18.22 -21.31
N LYS A 595 -24.98 18.69 -22.53
CA LYS A 595 -25.92 19.09 -23.58
C LYS A 595 -26.29 17.95 -24.53
N ALA A 596 -25.52 16.87 -24.52
CA ALA A 596 -25.77 15.71 -25.37
C ALA A 596 -26.86 14.82 -24.77
N LYS A 597 -27.68 14.21 -25.63
CA LYS A 597 -28.65 13.18 -25.26
C LYS A 597 -28.29 11.84 -25.89
N ASN A 598 -28.08 11.81 -27.20
CA ASN A 598 -27.73 10.61 -27.96
C ASN A 598 -26.24 10.65 -28.33
N ILE A 599 -25.47 9.70 -27.80
CA ILE A 599 -24.02 9.64 -27.97
C ILE A 599 -23.63 8.38 -28.72
N LEU A 600 -22.75 8.55 -29.70
CA LEU A 600 -22.16 7.45 -30.45
C LEU A 600 -20.69 7.29 -30.08
N VAL A 601 -20.34 6.14 -29.53
CA VAL A 601 -18.94 5.74 -29.34
C VAL A 601 -18.55 4.81 -30.48
N ILE A 602 -17.53 5.18 -31.25
CA ILE A 602 -17.03 4.39 -32.37
C ILE A 602 -15.77 3.65 -31.90
N GLY A 603 -15.89 2.33 -31.74
CA GLY A 603 -14.87 1.41 -31.25
C GLY A 603 -15.31 0.67 -29.99
N GLY A 604 -15.40 -0.67 -30.07
CA GLY A 604 -15.72 -1.59 -28.98
C GLY A 604 -14.48 -2.16 -28.28
N GLY A 605 -13.41 -1.36 -28.21
CA GLY A 605 -12.19 -1.61 -27.43
C GLY A 605 -12.31 -1.15 -25.97
N LEU A 606 -11.26 -1.33 -25.18
CA LEU A 606 -11.23 -0.99 -23.73
C LEU A 606 -11.73 0.43 -23.44
N LEU A 607 -10.98 1.44 -23.90
CA LEU A 607 -11.30 2.86 -23.70
C LEU A 607 -12.66 3.25 -24.26
N GLY A 608 -13.11 2.59 -25.34
CA GLY A 608 -14.41 2.85 -25.94
C GLY A 608 -15.55 2.36 -25.04
N LEU A 609 -15.40 1.18 -24.44
CA LEU A 609 -16.36 0.63 -23.49
C LEU A 609 -16.34 1.37 -22.15
N GLU A 610 -15.17 1.79 -21.65
CA GLU A 610 -15.05 2.64 -20.46
C GLU A 610 -15.72 4.00 -20.66
N ALA A 611 -15.42 4.68 -21.78
CA ALA A 611 -16.06 5.95 -22.10
C ALA A 611 -17.59 5.80 -22.24
N ALA A 612 -18.05 4.71 -22.86
CA ALA A 612 -19.48 4.42 -22.98
C ALA A 612 -20.14 4.17 -21.61
N TYR A 613 -19.45 3.49 -20.71
CA TYR A 613 -19.90 3.24 -19.33
C TYR A 613 -20.05 4.54 -18.55
N GLU A 614 -19.04 5.41 -18.57
CA GLU A 614 -19.08 6.70 -17.87
C GLU A 614 -20.18 7.63 -18.40
N MET A 615 -20.41 7.61 -19.72
CA MET A 615 -21.53 8.33 -20.33
C MET A 615 -22.90 7.74 -19.95
N LYS A 616 -23.00 6.43 -19.72
CA LYS A 616 -24.21 5.80 -19.17
C LYS A 616 -24.44 6.19 -17.72
N LEU A 617 -23.39 6.28 -16.89
CA LEU A 617 -23.48 6.80 -15.51
C LEU A 617 -23.97 8.26 -15.49
N ALA A 618 -23.56 9.06 -16.48
CA ALA A 618 -24.08 10.41 -16.73
C ALA A 618 -25.53 10.44 -17.30
N GLN A 619 -26.25 9.31 -17.28
CA GLN A 619 -27.65 9.14 -17.72
C GLN A 619 -27.88 9.51 -19.20
N LYS A 620 -26.93 9.20 -20.08
CA LYS A 620 -27.04 9.45 -21.53
C LYS A 620 -27.51 8.21 -22.28
N GLU A 621 -28.06 8.42 -23.48
CA GLU A 621 -28.35 7.33 -24.42
C GLU A 621 -27.10 7.06 -25.25
N VAL A 622 -26.46 5.91 -25.02
CA VAL A 622 -25.16 5.58 -25.60
C VAL A 622 -25.30 4.40 -26.56
N THR A 623 -24.76 4.57 -27.77
CA THR A 623 -24.60 3.51 -28.76
C THR A 623 -23.12 3.29 -29.04
N VAL A 624 -22.65 2.06 -28.89
CA VAL A 624 -21.29 1.65 -29.29
C VAL A 624 -21.37 0.95 -30.64
N VAL A 625 -20.59 1.42 -31.59
CA VAL A 625 -20.41 0.80 -32.91
C VAL A 625 -19.03 0.15 -32.98
N GLU A 626 -18.99 -1.12 -33.35
CA GLU A 626 -17.75 -1.86 -33.61
C GLU A 626 -17.80 -2.45 -35.02
N ALA A 627 -16.72 -2.26 -35.77
CA ALA A 627 -16.59 -2.75 -37.13
C ALA A 627 -16.44 -4.28 -37.17
N MET A 628 -15.85 -4.85 -36.12
CA MET A 628 -15.69 -6.28 -35.94
C MET A 628 -16.96 -6.94 -35.38
N PRO A 629 -17.15 -8.26 -35.59
CA PRO A 629 -18.30 -8.98 -35.04
C PRO A 629 -18.23 -9.23 -33.54
N ASN A 630 -17.09 -8.96 -32.89
CA ASN A 630 -16.84 -9.22 -31.47
C ASN A 630 -16.30 -7.95 -30.80
N LEU A 631 -16.59 -7.78 -29.50
CA LEU A 631 -15.98 -6.79 -28.62
C LEU A 631 -14.58 -7.22 -28.19
N LEU A 632 -13.73 -6.25 -27.85
CA LEU A 632 -12.38 -6.48 -27.32
C LEU A 632 -11.59 -7.54 -28.11
N THR A 633 -11.60 -7.45 -29.45
CA THR A 633 -11.06 -8.49 -30.35
C THR A 633 -9.59 -8.88 -30.12
N LYS A 634 -8.82 -8.06 -29.39
CA LYS A 634 -7.45 -8.35 -28.99
C LYS A 634 -7.35 -9.11 -27.66
N GLN A 635 -8.35 -8.98 -26.79
CA GLN A 635 -8.36 -9.51 -25.42
C GLN A 635 -9.31 -10.69 -25.23
N LEU A 636 -10.40 -10.75 -25.99
CA LEU A 636 -11.43 -11.78 -25.84
C LEU A 636 -11.50 -12.69 -27.07
N ASP A 637 -11.80 -13.96 -26.81
CA ASP A 637 -12.27 -14.87 -27.85
C ASP A 637 -13.77 -14.66 -28.11
N LYS A 638 -14.32 -15.38 -29.08
CA LYS A 638 -15.72 -15.23 -29.49
C LYS A 638 -16.69 -15.46 -28.32
N ASP A 639 -16.45 -16.49 -27.51
CA ASP A 639 -17.38 -16.86 -26.44
C ASP A 639 -17.33 -15.84 -25.29
N GLY A 640 -16.13 -15.40 -24.89
CA GLY A 640 -15.97 -14.33 -23.91
C GLY A 640 -16.59 -13.02 -24.38
N SER A 641 -16.47 -12.68 -25.68
CA SER A 641 -17.12 -11.50 -26.25
C SER A 641 -18.64 -11.59 -26.18
N VAL A 642 -19.25 -12.76 -26.42
CA VAL A 642 -20.70 -12.93 -26.34
C VAL A 642 -21.19 -12.76 -24.89
N VAL A 643 -20.43 -13.29 -23.92
CA VAL A 643 -20.74 -13.09 -22.49
C VAL A 643 -20.73 -11.60 -22.15
N LEU A 644 -19.68 -10.88 -22.53
CA LEU A 644 -19.59 -9.43 -22.31
C LEU A 644 -20.71 -8.67 -23.05
N GLU A 645 -20.98 -9.00 -24.30
CA GLU A 645 -22.04 -8.36 -25.10
C GLU A 645 -23.42 -8.47 -24.42
N ASN A 646 -23.76 -9.63 -23.87
CA ASN A 646 -25.04 -9.84 -23.18
C ASN A 646 -25.14 -8.98 -21.93
N ILE A 647 -24.10 -8.99 -21.09
CA ILE A 647 -24.02 -8.17 -19.87
C ILE A 647 -24.21 -6.69 -20.19
N LEU A 648 -23.50 -6.17 -21.21
CA LEU A 648 -23.56 -4.75 -21.58
C LEU A 648 -24.96 -4.36 -22.09
N LYS A 649 -25.62 -5.24 -22.87
CA LYS A 649 -27.00 -5.01 -23.33
C LYS A 649 -28.02 -5.05 -22.19
N GLU A 650 -27.87 -5.98 -21.25
CA GLU A 650 -28.73 -6.07 -20.06
C GLU A 650 -28.62 -4.81 -19.18
N ASN A 651 -27.46 -4.15 -19.17
CA ASN A 651 -27.23 -2.87 -18.52
C ASN A 651 -27.60 -1.64 -19.38
N GLY A 652 -28.34 -1.85 -20.48
CA GLY A 652 -28.94 -0.77 -21.27
C GLY A 652 -27.98 -0.03 -22.21
N LEU A 653 -26.87 -0.66 -22.61
CA LEU A 653 -25.98 -0.15 -23.65
C LEU A 653 -26.42 -0.67 -25.03
N ASN A 654 -26.55 0.23 -26.01
CA ASN A 654 -26.88 -0.15 -27.38
C ASN A 654 -25.60 -0.58 -28.11
N LEU A 655 -25.55 -1.81 -28.61
CA LEU A 655 -24.38 -2.35 -29.32
C LEU A 655 -24.68 -2.63 -30.79
N MET A 656 -23.83 -2.13 -31.68
CA MET A 656 -23.91 -2.30 -33.12
C MET A 656 -22.59 -2.91 -33.64
N LEU A 657 -22.48 -4.24 -33.54
CA LEU A 657 -21.31 -5.00 -33.99
C LEU A 657 -21.37 -5.30 -35.49
N GLY A 658 -20.21 -5.48 -36.13
CA GLY A 658 -20.10 -5.70 -37.57
C GLY A 658 -20.53 -4.49 -38.43
N LYS A 659 -20.62 -3.30 -37.84
CA LYS A 659 -21.15 -2.08 -38.48
C LYS A 659 -20.02 -1.10 -38.78
N PHE A 660 -19.95 -0.66 -40.03
CA PHE A 660 -18.95 0.31 -40.49
C PHE A 660 -19.57 1.69 -40.63
N ILE A 661 -18.97 2.68 -39.97
CA ILE A 661 -19.27 4.08 -40.22
C ILE A 661 -18.83 4.46 -41.64
N ASP A 662 -19.70 5.18 -42.35
CA ASP A 662 -19.43 5.73 -43.68
C ASP A 662 -19.12 7.23 -43.59
N SER A 663 -20.00 8.00 -42.95
CA SER A 663 -19.88 9.44 -42.79
C SER A 663 -20.65 9.97 -41.58
N LEU A 664 -20.26 11.15 -41.12
CA LEU A 664 -20.99 11.93 -40.12
C LEU A 664 -21.61 13.14 -40.82
N GLU A 665 -22.92 13.32 -40.66
CA GLU A 665 -23.68 14.41 -41.28
C GLU A 665 -24.05 15.48 -40.27
N GLY A 666 -24.05 16.72 -40.73
CA GLY A 666 -24.37 17.90 -39.94
C GLY A 666 -23.95 19.17 -40.68
N TYR A 667 -24.55 20.31 -40.34
CA TYR A 667 -24.17 21.59 -40.94
C TYR A 667 -22.94 22.21 -40.26
N LYS A 668 -23.04 22.45 -38.94
CA LYS A 668 -21.93 22.94 -38.09
C LYS A 668 -21.57 21.94 -37.00
N LYS A 669 -22.59 21.30 -36.45
CA LYS A 669 -22.51 20.26 -35.44
C LYS A 669 -23.04 18.95 -36.02
N VAL A 670 -22.48 17.82 -35.59
CA VAL A 670 -22.98 16.50 -35.94
C VAL A 670 -24.44 16.35 -35.50
N SER A 671 -25.26 15.78 -36.37
CA SER A 671 -26.65 15.45 -36.08
C SER A 671 -27.00 14.00 -36.42
N LYS A 672 -26.18 13.34 -37.23
CA LYS A 672 -26.49 12.01 -37.76
C LYS A 672 -25.23 11.23 -38.14
N ALA A 673 -25.23 9.93 -37.87
CA ALA A 673 -24.19 8.99 -38.28
C ALA A 673 -24.73 8.05 -39.36
N MET A 674 -24.02 7.96 -40.49
CA MET A 674 -24.37 7.13 -41.64
C MET A 674 -23.48 5.89 -41.69
N PHE A 675 -24.07 4.72 -41.92
CA PHE A 675 -23.36 3.45 -42.01
C PHE A 675 -23.26 2.95 -43.46
N LYS A 676 -22.27 2.10 -43.73
CA LYS A 676 -22.02 1.56 -45.08
C LYS A 676 -23.13 0.67 -45.63
N ASP A 677 -24.00 0.13 -44.77
CA ASP A 677 -25.17 -0.64 -45.16
C ASP A 677 -26.38 0.24 -45.54
N GLY A 678 -26.22 1.56 -45.52
CA GLY A 678 -27.27 2.54 -45.81
C GLY A 678 -28.15 2.91 -44.61
N SER A 679 -27.98 2.25 -43.47
CA SER A 679 -28.68 2.62 -42.23
C SER A 679 -28.07 3.88 -41.59
N SER A 680 -28.80 4.47 -40.65
CA SER A 680 -28.35 5.68 -39.94
C SER A 680 -28.96 5.81 -38.55
N ILE A 681 -28.29 6.58 -37.68
CA ILE A 681 -28.81 6.97 -36.36
C ILE A 681 -28.62 8.47 -36.12
N ASP A 682 -29.54 9.09 -35.39
CA ASP A 682 -29.42 10.49 -34.96
C ASP A 682 -28.51 10.57 -33.74
N VAL A 683 -27.55 11.51 -33.75
CA VAL A 683 -26.52 11.63 -32.72
C VAL A 683 -26.21 13.10 -32.44
N ASP A 684 -25.99 13.44 -31.17
CA ASP A 684 -25.66 14.79 -30.73
C ASP A 684 -24.17 14.95 -30.38
N MET A 685 -23.49 13.82 -30.21
CA MET A 685 -22.08 13.71 -29.84
C MET A 685 -21.50 12.39 -30.34
N VAL A 686 -20.27 12.42 -30.84
CA VAL A 686 -19.53 11.25 -31.31
C VAL A 686 -18.17 11.22 -30.63
N VAL A 687 -17.75 10.04 -30.14
CA VAL A 687 -16.39 9.82 -29.63
C VAL A 687 -15.72 8.70 -30.42
N PHE A 688 -14.59 9.01 -31.06
CA PHE A 688 -13.74 8.01 -31.69
C PHE A 688 -12.79 7.37 -30.67
N SER A 689 -12.82 6.04 -30.60
CA SER A 689 -11.93 5.19 -29.82
C SER A 689 -11.50 3.96 -30.63
N ILE A 690 -10.88 4.18 -31.80
CA ILE A 690 -10.50 3.12 -32.76
C ILE A 690 -8.98 2.88 -32.84
N GLY A 691 -8.25 3.20 -31.77
CA GLY A 691 -6.80 3.01 -31.64
C GLY A 691 -5.98 4.29 -31.87
N VAL A 692 -4.67 4.13 -31.85
CA VAL A 692 -3.69 5.23 -31.88
C VAL A 692 -2.67 5.06 -33.00
N ARG A 693 -1.95 6.14 -33.34
CA ARG A 693 -0.83 6.16 -34.29
C ARG A 693 0.40 6.83 -33.67
N PRO A 694 1.58 6.20 -33.72
CA PRO A 694 2.84 6.79 -33.25
C PRO A 694 3.13 8.18 -33.82
N ASN A 695 3.61 9.09 -32.99
CA ASN A 695 3.95 10.47 -33.38
C ASN A 695 5.35 10.55 -34.01
N VAL A 696 5.54 9.93 -35.17
CA VAL A 696 6.86 9.77 -35.81
C VAL A 696 7.35 10.99 -36.60
N LYS A 697 6.51 12.03 -36.79
CA LYS A 697 6.84 13.20 -37.62
C LYS A 697 8.11 13.93 -37.17
N ILE A 698 8.43 13.88 -35.87
CA ILE A 698 9.63 14.51 -35.28
C ILE A 698 10.94 13.91 -35.83
N ALA A 699 10.90 12.67 -36.33
CA ALA A 699 12.04 11.99 -36.93
C ALA A 699 12.16 12.26 -38.44
N ASN A 700 11.26 13.05 -39.04
CA ASN A 700 11.39 13.43 -40.45
C ASN A 700 12.69 14.22 -40.67
N ASN A 701 13.36 13.97 -41.79
CA ASN A 701 14.65 14.60 -42.14
C ASN A 701 15.80 14.28 -41.15
N THR A 702 15.69 13.17 -40.42
CA THR A 702 16.76 12.60 -39.58
C THR A 702 17.20 11.25 -40.15
N ASN A 703 18.30 10.69 -39.65
CA ASN A 703 18.78 9.34 -39.92
C ASN A 703 18.06 8.27 -39.07
N ILE A 704 17.11 8.67 -38.23
CA ILE A 704 16.33 7.76 -37.39
C ILE A 704 15.40 6.95 -38.30
N GLU A 705 15.49 5.62 -38.20
CA GLU A 705 14.63 4.72 -38.97
C GLU A 705 13.19 4.74 -38.44
N VAL A 706 12.24 4.87 -39.36
CA VAL A 706 10.80 4.90 -39.07
C VAL A 706 10.07 3.89 -39.94
N ASN A 707 9.23 3.06 -39.32
CA ASN A 707 8.28 2.20 -40.01
C ASN A 707 6.85 2.54 -39.57
N LYS A 708 6.22 1.74 -38.71
CA LYS A 708 4.96 2.10 -38.05
C LYS A 708 5.22 3.03 -36.86
N GLY A 709 6.34 2.82 -36.17
CA GLY A 709 6.92 3.67 -35.13
C GLY A 709 8.39 3.98 -35.40
N ILE A 710 9.06 4.60 -34.42
CA ILE A 710 10.52 4.78 -34.43
C ILE A 710 11.17 3.44 -34.12
N VAL A 711 11.98 2.92 -35.04
CA VAL A 711 12.59 1.60 -34.89
C VAL A 711 13.70 1.66 -33.84
N VAL A 712 13.62 0.77 -32.85
CA VAL A 712 14.62 0.64 -31.78
C VAL A 712 15.08 -0.80 -31.60
N ASP A 713 16.29 -0.95 -31.06
CA ASP A 713 16.78 -2.23 -30.59
C ASP A 713 16.24 -2.60 -29.20
N LYS A 714 16.64 -3.76 -28.68
CA LYS A 714 16.26 -4.23 -27.34
C LYS A 714 16.74 -3.35 -26.18
N TYR A 715 17.61 -2.38 -26.44
CA TYR A 715 18.08 -1.39 -25.47
C TYR A 715 17.33 -0.05 -25.60
N MET A 716 16.26 0.00 -26.42
CA MET A 716 15.51 1.21 -26.78
C MET A 716 16.33 2.24 -27.55
N GLN A 717 17.48 1.84 -28.11
CA GLN A 717 18.35 2.71 -28.88
C GLN A 717 17.92 2.74 -30.35
N THR A 718 17.91 3.92 -30.96
CA THR A 718 17.66 4.08 -32.40
C THR A 718 18.94 3.79 -33.21
N ALA A 719 18.87 3.88 -34.54
CA ALA A 719 20.06 3.86 -35.40
C ALA A 719 21.08 4.96 -35.06
N SER A 720 20.63 6.06 -34.45
CA SER A 720 21.49 7.16 -33.99
C SER A 720 21.93 6.91 -32.55
N LYS A 721 23.25 6.78 -32.33
CA LYS A 721 23.86 6.33 -31.06
C LYS A 721 23.43 7.15 -29.82
N GLU A 722 23.15 8.43 -29.98
CA GLU A 722 22.81 9.33 -28.87
C GLU A 722 21.29 9.53 -28.72
N ILE A 723 20.48 8.81 -29.51
CA ILE A 723 19.03 8.96 -29.55
C ILE A 723 18.34 7.62 -29.24
N TYR A 724 17.41 7.67 -28.30
CA TYR A 724 16.60 6.55 -27.85
C TYR A 724 15.13 6.86 -28.11
N ALA A 725 14.28 5.83 -28.18
CA ALA A 725 12.83 6.01 -28.25
C ALA A 725 12.10 4.97 -27.38
N CYS A 726 11.03 5.38 -26.71
CA CYS A 726 10.29 4.52 -25.79
C CYS A 726 8.79 4.86 -25.71
N GLY A 727 7.99 3.90 -25.23
CA GLY A 727 6.53 4.04 -25.15
C GLY A 727 5.86 3.92 -26.52
N ASP A 728 4.68 4.55 -26.68
CA ASP A 728 3.84 4.37 -27.87
C ASP A 728 4.48 4.83 -29.19
N VAL A 729 5.56 5.63 -29.14
CA VAL A 729 6.25 6.07 -30.36
C VAL A 729 7.22 5.01 -30.90
N ALA A 730 7.67 4.09 -30.04
CA ALA A 730 8.70 3.11 -30.36
C ALA A 730 8.12 1.85 -31.03
N GLU A 731 8.87 1.32 -31.99
CA GLU A 731 8.65 0.03 -32.63
C GLU A 731 9.83 -0.90 -32.31
N ILE A 732 9.54 -2.01 -31.64
CA ILE A 732 10.50 -3.07 -31.31
C ILE A 732 9.98 -4.40 -31.85
N ASP A 733 10.84 -5.18 -32.51
CA ASP A 733 10.47 -6.46 -33.13
C ASP A 733 9.22 -6.36 -34.04
N SER A 734 9.12 -5.28 -34.82
CA SER A 734 7.98 -4.95 -35.70
C SER A 734 6.62 -4.74 -34.98
N MET A 735 6.65 -4.57 -33.66
CA MET A 735 5.49 -4.42 -32.79
C MET A 735 5.46 -3.03 -32.14
N ILE A 736 4.26 -2.46 -32.07
CA ILE A 736 3.95 -1.28 -31.25
C ILE A 736 3.03 -1.75 -30.14
N TRP A 737 3.48 -1.60 -28.90
CA TRP A 737 2.75 -2.07 -27.73
C TRP A 737 1.55 -1.18 -27.41
N ALA A 738 1.77 0.14 -27.36
CA ALA A 738 0.75 1.15 -27.09
C ALA A 738 -0.16 0.82 -25.87
N ILE A 739 0.45 0.33 -24.80
CA ILE A 739 -0.20 0.02 -23.51
C ILE A 739 0.64 0.59 -22.37
N TRP A 740 -0.02 0.98 -21.28
CA TRP A 740 0.62 1.61 -20.13
C TRP A 740 1.79 0.81 -19.54
N PRO A 741 1.65 -0.50 -19.23
CA PRO A 741 2.74 -1.28 -18.63
C PRO A 741 4.01 -1.30 -19.50
N ALA A 742 3.86 -1.51 -20.81
CA ALA A 742 4.97 -1.49 -21.74
C ALA A 742 5.63 -0.10 -21.82
N ALA A 743 4.86 0.99 -21.73
CA ALA A 743 5.41 2.33 -21.74
C ALA A 743 6.28 2.62 -20.50
N ILE A 744 5.89 2.12 -19.32
CA ILE A 744 6.71 2.17 -18.10
C ILE A 744 8.05 1.48 -18.35
N ASP A 745 8.01 0.21 -18.77
CA ASP A 745 9.22 -0.61 -18.86
C ASP A 745 10.16 -0.14 -19.97
N MET A 746 9.62 0.28 -21.11
CA MET A 746 10.40 0.92 -22.17
C MET A 746 11.05 2.23 -21.69
N GLY A 747 10.33 3.04 -20.89
CA GLY A 747 10.87 4.25 -20.28
C GLY A 747 12.07 3.96 -19.38
N LYS A 748 11.90 2.99 -18.46
CA LYS A 748 12.97 2.54 -17.56
C LYS A 748 14.21 2.08 -18.32
N VAL A 749 14.03 1.25 -19.35
CA VAL A 749 15.11 0.71 -20.19
C VAL A 749 15.81 1.83 -20.97
N ALA A 750 15.06 2.72 -21.62
CA ALA A 750 15.64 3.84 -22.38
C ALA A 750 16.46 4.78 -21.49
N GLY A 751 15.93 5.17 -20.32
CA GLY A 751 16.65 6.02 -19.38
C GLY A 751 17.93 5.35 -18.83
N ALA A 752 17.87 4.05 -18.56
CA ALA A 752 19.01 3.28 -18.09
C ALA A 752 20.13 3.23 -19.14
N ASN A 753 19.79 2.85 -20.36
CA ASN A 753 20.78 2.69 -21.44
C ASN A 753 21.29 4.03 -21.96
N ALA A 754 20.50 5.11 -21.86
CA ALA A 754 20.98 6.46 -22.14
C ALA A 754 22.11 6.87 -21.18
N CYS A 755 22.10 6.39 -19.93
CA CYS A 755 23.18 6.58 -18.96
C CYS A 755 24.40 5.66 -19.18
N GLY A 756 24.31 4.71 -20.12
CA GLY A 756 25.36 3.72 -20.39
C GLY A 756 25.22 2.39 -19.64
N ASP A 757 24.09 2.17 -18.95
CA ASP A 757 23.73 0.84 -18.44
C ASP A 757 23.45 -0.13 -19.61
N LYS A 758 23.26 -1.41 -19.33
CA LYS A 758 23.01 -2.46 -20.33
C LYS A 758 21.82 -3.33 -19.94
N ILE A 759 20.63 -2.74 -19.97
CA ILE A 759 19.38 -3.41 -19.65
C ILE A 759 18.59 -3.69 -20.92
N GLU A 760 18.15 -4.93 -21.09
CA GLU A 760 17.33 -5.33 -22.23
C GLU A 760 15.84 -5.18 -21.88
N PHE A 761 15.07 -4.59 -22.79
CA PHE A 761 13.62 -4.68 -22.78
C PHE A 761 13.21 -6.13 -23.04
N LYS A 762 12.46 -6.71 -22.11
CA LYS A 762 11.87 -8.04 -22.25
C LYS A 762 10.37 -7.86 -22.43
N ALA A 763 9.85 -8.34 -23.54
CA ALA A 763 8.42 -8.40 -23.77
C ALA A 763 7.78 -9.33 -22.72
N GLU A 764 7.11 -8.74 -21.72
CA GLU A 764 6.31 -9.48 -20.75
C GLU A 764 4.89 -9.73 -21.29
N ASN A 765 4.21 -10.71 -20.71
CA ASN A 765 2.78 -10.91 -20.93
C ASN A 765 2.02 -9.89 -20.09
N TYR A 766 1.87 -8.66 -20.60
CA TYR A 766 1.15 -7.63 -19.87
C TYR A 766 -0.34 -7.98 -19.79
N PRO A 767 -0.91 -8.11 -18.58
CA PRO A 767 -2.33 -8.27 -18.41
C PRO A 767 -3.06 -6.99 -18.82
N VAL A 768 -4.30 -7.19 -19.24
CA VAL A 768 -5.21 -6.12 -19.65
C VAL A 768 -6.52 -6.33 -18.92
N GLY A 769 -6.97 -5.27 -18.24
CA GLY A 769 -8.23 -5.24 -17.51
C GLY A 769 -9.28 -4.36 -18.19
N LEU A 770 -10.55 -4.63 -17.90
CA LEU A 770 -11.68 -3.72 -18.11
C LEU A 770 -12.58 -3.83 -16.87
N ASP A 771 -13.09 -2.71 -16.36
CA ASP A 771 -14.07 -2.69 -15.27
C ASP A 771 -15.22 -1.76 -15.65
N VAL A 772 -16.34 -2.32 -16.10
CA VAL A 772 -17.51 -1.56 -16.56
C VAL A 772 -18.79 -2.32 -16.22
N PHE A 773 -19.87 -1.62 -15.87
CA PHE A 773 -21.18 -2.23 -15.60
C PHE A 773 -21.12 -3.43 -14.63
N GLU A 774 -20.43 -3.24 -13.49
CA GLU A 774 -20.16 -4.29 -12.50
C GLU A 774 -19.47 -5.53 -13.07
N THR A 775 -18.85 -5.39 -14.25
CA THR A 775 -18.24 -6.48 -15.00
C THR A 775 -16.76 -6.26 -15.19
N LYS A 776 -16.00 -7.21 -14.67
CA LYS A 776 -14.54 -7.19 -14.70
C LYS A 776 -14.04 -8.17 -15.74
N VAL A 777 -13.27 -7.70 -16.70
CA VAL A 777 -12.56 -8.55 -17.67
C VAL A 777 -11.08 -8.50 -17.36
N PHE A 778 -10.44 -9.66 -17.43
CA PHE A 778 -8.99 -9.82 -17.35
C PHE A 778 -8.56 -10.69 -18.52
N SER A 779 -7.55 -10.25 -19.26
CA SER A 779 -6.93 -10.99 -20.35
C SER A 779 -5.41 -10.87 -20.28
N ILE A 780 -4.71 -11.97 -20.46
CA ILE A 780 -3.24 -12.01 -20.42
C ILE A 780 -2.69 -13.02 -21.41
N GLY A 781 -1.51 -12.72 -21.96
CA GLY A 781 -0.75 -13.63 -22.80
C GLY A 781 -1.37 -13.84 -24.17
N ASN A 782 -1.10 -15.01 -24.76
CA ASN A 782 -1.53 -15.33 -26.11
C ASN A 782 -2.81 -16.17 -26.10
N ILE A 783 -3.89 -15.59 -26.64
CA ILE A 783 -5.20 -16.26 -26.81
C ILE A 783 -5.40 -16.81 -28.23
N ASN A 784 -4.43 -16.61 -29.13
CA ASN A 784 -4.47 -17.02 -30.53
C ASN A 784 -3.39 -18.07 -30.84
N ASN A 785 -3.56 -18.86 -31.89
CA ASN A 785 -2.56 -19.87 -32.29
C ASN A 785 -2.19 -20.83 -31.13
N ILE A 786 -3.21 -21.44 -30.54
CA ILE A 786 -3.18 -22.31 -29.35
C ILE A 786 -3.51 -23.76 -29.73
N ASP A 787 -2.98 -24.73 -28.99
CA ASP A 787 -3.18 -26.16 -29.25
C ASP A 787 -4.36 -26.74 -28.47
N SER A 788 -4.55 -26.28 -27.24
CA SER A 788 -5.62 -26.74 -26.36
C SER A 788 -6.03 -25.66 -25.35
N PHE A 789 -7.16 -25.87 -24.69
CA PHE A 789 -7.69 -24.95 -23.69
C PHE A 789 -8.54 -25.69 -22.65
N ILE A 790 -8.71 -25.07 -21.48
CA ILE A 790 -9.73 -25.46 -20.48
C ILE A 790 -10.63 -24.27 -20.22
N THR A 791 -11.92 -24.51 -20.01
CA THR A 791 -12.92 -23.44 -19.93
C THR A 791 -13.94 -23.72 -18.84
N LEU A 792 -14.29 -22.67 -18.11
CA LEU A 792 -15.46 -22.58 -17.25
C LEU A 792 -16.39 -21.52 -17.83
N ASN A 793 -17.62 -21.90 -18.15
CA ASN A 793 -18.65 -20.98 -18.61
C ASN A 793 -19.90 -21.18 -17.75
N LYS A 794 -20.22 -20.17 -16.94
CA LYS A 794 -21.41 -20.07 -16.08
C LYS A 794 -22.10 -18.74 -16.39
N LYS A 795 -23.33 -18.56 -15.90
CA LYS A 795 -24.04 -17.29 -16.07
C LYS A 795 -23.16 -16.14 -15.57
N ASP A 796 -22.89 -15.18 -16.45
CA ASP A 796 -22.08 -13.97 -16.23
C ASP A 796 -20.63 -14.21 -15.76
N VAL A 797 -20.14 -15.46 -15.78
CA VAL A 797 -18.77 -15.82 -15.38
C VAL A 797 -18.13 -16.67 -16.46
N TYR A 798 -17.01 -16.20 -17.00
CA TYR A 798 -16.29 -16.89 -18.06
C TYR A 798 -14.80 -16.95 -17.74
N LYS A 799 -14.22 -18.15 -17.67
CA LYS A 799 -12.78 -18.34 -17.58
C LYS A 799 -12.30 -19.27 -18.66
N LYS A 800 -11.20 -18.93 -19.30
CA LYS A 800 -10.55 -19.80 -20.28
C LYS A 800 -9.05 -19.68 -20.17
N LEU A 801 -8.38 -20.83 -20.07
CA LEU A 801 -6.93 -20.93 -20.00
C LEU A 801 -6.43 -21.59 -21.30
N PHE A 802 -5.41 -21.00 -21.91
CA PHE A 802 -4.94 -21.33 -23.25
C PHE A 802 -3.54 -21.97 -23.19
N PHE A 803 -3.35 -23.06 -23.91
CA PHE A 803 -2.11 -23.82 -23.92
C PHE A 803 -1.51 -23.93 -25.31
N LYS A 804 -0.18 -23.89 -25.36
CA LYS A 804 0.62 -24.16 -26.55
C LYS A 804 1.85 -24.97 -26.16
N ASP A 805 2.14 -26.04 -26.87
CA ASP A 805 3.21 -26.99 -26.56
C ASP A 805 3.15 -27.50 -25.10
N ASP A 806 1.93 -27.78 -24.61
CA ASP A 806 1.60 -28.15 -23.22
C ASP A 806 1.91 -27.08 -22.15
N VAL A 807 2.24 -25.84 -22.55
CA VAL A 807 2.52 -24.72 -21.64
C VAL A 807 1.36 -23.75 -21.59
N LEU A 808 0.99 -23.27 -20.40
CA LEU A 808 0.02 -22.19 -20.22
C LEU A 808 0.57 -20.88 -20.82
N VAL A 809 -0.06 -20.39 -21.88
CA VAL A 809 0.40 -19.21 -22.64
C VAL A 809 -0.54 -18.01 -22.55
N GLY A 810 -1.76 -18.19 -22.05
CA GLY A 810 -2.71 -17.09 -21.89
C GLY A 810 -3.96 -17.45 -21.11
N ALA A 811 -4.72 -16.44 -20.71
CA ALA A 811 -5.96 -16.59 -19.96
C ALA A 811 -6.96 -15.46 -20.25
N ILE A 812 -8.25 -15.78 -20.17
CA ILE A 812 -9.36 -14.83 -20.11
C ILE A 812 -10.16 -15.13 -18.84
N CYS A 813 -10.51 -14.11 -18.07
CA CYS A 813 -11.41 -14.21 -16.91
C CYS A 813 -12.43 -13.05 -16.97
N ILE A 814 -13.71 -13.37 -16.78
CA ILE A 814 -14.82 -12.42 -16.66
C ILE A 814 -15.51 -12.66 -15.32
N ASN A 815 -15.63 -11.62 -14.51
CA ASN A 815 -16.26 -11.52 -13.18
C ASN A 815 -15.66 -12.33 -12.03
N ASP A 816 -15.02 -13.48 -12.28
CA ASP A 816 -14.23 -14.17 -11.27
C ASP A 816 -12.73 -14.01 -11.54
N LEU A 817 -12.12 -13.08 -10.78
CA LEU A 817 -10.71 -12.72 -10.86
C LEU A 817 -9.87 -13.28 -9.70
N SER A 818 -10.45 -14.12 -8.85
CA SER A 818 -9.86 -14.58 -7.58
C SER A 818 -8.53 -15.33 -7.71
N LYS A 819 -8.19 -15.78 -8.93
CA LYS A 819 -6.99 -16.57 -9.23
C LYS A 819 -6.02 -15.87 -10.18
N ASN A 820 -6.21 -14.59 -10.49
CA ASN A 820 -5.39 -13.90 -11.49
C ASN A 820 -3.90 -13.85 -11.12
N VAL A 821 -3.57 -13.60 -9.85
CA VAL A 821 -2.16 -13.62 -9.37
C VAL A 821 -1.51 -14.99 -9.62
N ASN A 822 -2.24 -16.07 -9.34
CA ASN A 822 -1.76 -17.43 -9.61
C ASN A 822 -1.62 -17.70 -11.11
N ILE A 823 -2.55 -17.22 -11.94
CA ILE A 823 -2.50 -17.36 -13.40
C ILE A 823 -1.27 -16.66 -13.97
N ILE A 824 -1.01 -15.41 -13.56
CA ILE A 824 0.18 -14.64 -13.98
C ILE A 824 1.44 -15.42 -13.63
N ARG A 825 1.59 -15.84 -12.36
CA ARG A 825 2.72 -16.64 -11.89
C ARG A 825 2.92 -17.91 -12.73
N LEU A 826 1.85 -18.65 -13.03
CA LEU A 826 1.94 -19.91 -13.78
C LEU A 826 2.30 -19.70 -15.26
N ILE A 827 1.88 -18.58 -15.87
CA ILE A 827 2.32 -18.20 -17.22
C ILE A 827 3.82 -17.86 -17.22
N GLU A 828 4.29 -17.09 -16.23
CA GLU A 828 5.71 -16.73 -16.08
C GLU A 828 6.59 -17.97 -15.84
N GLU A 829 6.11 -18.90 -15.02
CA GLU A 829 6.77 -20.18 -14.73
C GLU A 829 6.68 -21.20 -15.88
N LYS A 830 5.99 -20.87 -16.98
CA LYS A 830 5.74 -21.77 -18.12
C LYS A 830 5.13 -23.11 -17.65
N ALA A 831 4.15 -23.04 -16.76
CA ALA A 831 3.54 -24.21 -16.15
C ALA A 831 2.83 -25.09 -17.19
N ASN A 832 2.95 -26.41 -17.02
CA ASN A 832 2.25 -27.38 -17.86
C ASN A 832 0.82 -27.66 -17.38
N LEU A 833 0.03 -28.36 -18.21
CA LEU A 833 -1.38 -28.65 -17.91
C LEU A 833 -1.56 -29.34 -16.55
N ASN A 834 -0.72 -30.32 -16.21
CA ASN A 834 -0.83 -31.04 -14.94
C ASN A 834 -0.62 -30.14 -13.72
N LYS A 835 0.38 -29.25 -13.79
CA LYS A 835 0.62 -28.26 -12.74
C LYS A 835 -0.55 -27.29 -12.61
N VAL A 836 -1.09 -26.80 -13.74
CA VAL A 836 -2.26 -25.92 -13.76
C VAL A 836 -3.50 -26.58 -13.13
N LEU A 837 -3.76 -27.85 -13.45
CA LEU A 837 -4.89 -28.60 -12.87
C LEU A 837 -4.75 -28.78 -11.35
N SER A 838 -3.53 -28.92 -10.82
CA SER A 838 -3.27 -29.07 -9.38
C SER A 838 -3.57 -27.81 -8.55
N GLU A 839 -3.58 -26.64 -9.20
CA GLU A 839 -3.78 -25.32 -8.56
C GLU A 839 -5.26 -24.88 -8.54
N ASN A 840 -6.16 -25.68 -9.14
CA ASN A 840 -7.61 -25.46 -9.18
C ASN A 840 -8.02 -24.03 -9.57
N LEU A 841 -7.57 -23.59 -10.75
CA LEU A 841 -7.75 -22.21 -11.24
C LEU A 841 -9.14 -21.90 -11.81
N LEU A 842 -9.92 -22.91 -12.22
CA LEU A 842 -11.24 -22.74 -12.82
C LEU A 842 -12.36 -22.65 -11.78
#